data_AF-A0A1F6PMW7-F1
#
_entry.id   AF-A0A1F6PMW7-F1
#
_cell.length_a   1.000
_cell.length_b   1.000
_cell.length_c   1.000
_cell.angle_alpha   90.00
_cell.angle_beta   90.00
_cell.angle_gamma   90.00
#
_symmetry.space_group_name_H-M   'P 1'
#
loop_
_entity.id
_entity.type
_entity.pdbx_description
1 polymer ?
#
loop_
_entity_poly.entity_id
_entity_poly.type
_entity_poly.pdbx_seq_one_letter_code
_entity_poly.pdbx_strand_id
1 'polypeptide(L)'
;MSVNVSNVYKNELCTGCGMCASVCPAGCISVRKDEDKGIMHSFVDESNCNHCGICVKVCPGEKVDFNRDMPDKRLGLLSHPYVGKYYNIYFGCTNDNEIRFNGASGGMVTAFLLHILEKKLVDGVVVSRMSKNEPLVAETFIARSKEEIISAQKSIYCPVPLGLIMKTLQNSPGRYAVVGLPCHIHAIRKMQKLKKELVGKIVFTIGLFCSRTPSYNATRFLLENKGINSDAVSSISYRGNGHPGLMTINLKDGKSINVPHLDYDYWGYMFFNFFIPTRCFLCADKVAALADISVGDNWSALMKYRGGTSTIIVRDSDCLDILRNMERDKLVVLQETGIDVLIHSQDLTNKCNIASRAKLWKLLGGALPDYGTLEYACNCRINKLIVIIPKFIKYFLSRRKYNFKLLKRRARIFWMVEQLGYKISGIMKKILKTPLYVYKYLISPLLFISKKKLEKNSKYKIVMIGGYGCRDIGDEAMPHADIINLRSMFGDRLDVVMLSPDPEYTREFHKERSIKDINELTPFPLNGVISIVKIIMSLYFLWGAFLYKHGISIRLWPNARNVLDEMASCDLLFNVGGGNLNSVIPQELYKKGLTYIAADILNKPIILSGQTAGPYTKLVDRLFSRYCLNKVHMITFRDKKTSHERLLKIGVSGPVMVDAADDAMTIPLIDVYETKQILIRELGANWVKNDKRLKVAMNLKGSLKIFKHAGKKTEVKNEIELMAIIADSIIDKYDAQIVFIPTDYCDGVDDRELHTDVVQKMHNKHAAKTIEGEYNDTTLKSLIGMFDAAIGARYHFCVFAASMLVPYCGIASGVYQRTKLQGLSDLCGLPQCYINEDMETASFDDVWGKIQEFIKDRQIIKQKLKNIVPVLKEKSLIGVKEVEKILKNNKGVIAHHKGNNSYKARSKNVFVSNYTDEK
;
A
#
# COMPACT_ATOMS: atom_id res chain seq x y z
N MET A 1 -7.33 31.55 31.24
CA MET A 1 -7.82 31.87 29.88
C MET A 1 -7.40 33.28 29.54
N SER A 2 -7.01 33.55 28.30
CA SER A 2 -6.68 34.91 27.86
C SER A 2 -7.90 35.83 27.96
N VAL A 3 -7.74 37.02 28.56
CA VAL A 3 -8.83 38.01 28.70
C VAL A 3 -9.14 38.68 27.35
N ASN A 4 -8.10 38.93 26.55
CA ASN A 4 -8.20 39.44 25.18
C ASN A 4 -7.09 38.81 24.29
N VAL A 5 -7.03 39.20 23.02
CA VAL A 5 -6.08 38.63 22.04
C VAL A 5 -4.63 39.12 22.18
N SER A 6 -4.33 40.08 23.07
CA SER A 6 -2.96 40.54 23.34
C SER A 6 -2.05 39.38 23.75
N ASN A 7 -2.55 38.45 24.57
CA ASN A 7 -1.80 37.27 25.01
C ASN A 7 -1.51 36.30 23.85
N VAL A 8 -2.40 36.19 22.87
CA VAL A 8 -2.20 35.33 21.70
C VAL A 8 -1.01 35.82 20.86
N TYR A 9 -0.84 37.14 20.72
CA TYR A 9 0.33 37.72 20.06
C TYR A 9 1.62 37.57 20.89
N LYS A 10 1.57 37.87 22.20
CA LYS A 10 2.72 37.68 23.11
C LYS A 10 3.24 36.23 23.08
N ASN A 11 2.32 35.28 22.98
CA ASN A 11 2.59 33.85 22.87
C ASN A 11 2.98 33.38 21.45
N GLU A 12 3.08 34.29 20.48
CA GLU A 12 3.41 34.02 19.08
C GLU A 12 2.42 33.12 18.33
N LEU A 13 1.18 33.05 18.82
CA LEU A 13 0.12 32.24 18.24
C LEU A 13 -0.81 33.05 17.31
N CYS A 14 -0.58 34.35 17.16
CA CYS A 14 -1.37 35.18 16.25
C CYS A 14 -1.07 34.85 14.79
N THR A 15 -2.12 34.62 13.99
CA THR A 15 -2.02 34.44 12.52
C THR A 15 -2.10 35.76 11.75
N GLY A 16 -2.48 36.86 12.40
CA GLY A 16 -2.73 38.14 11.74
C GLY A 16 -4.00 38.16 10.87
N CYS A 17 -4.90 37.19 11.01
CA CYS A 17 -6.10 37.10 10.17
C CYS A 17 -7.10 38.24 10.40
N GLY A 18 -7.05 38.96 11.52
CA GLY A 18 -7.92 40.11 11.78
C GLY A 18 -9.36 39.82 12.18
N MET A 19 -9.77 38.54 12.33
CA MET A 19 -11.14 38.19 12.72
C MET A 19 -11.58 38.84 14.04
N CYS A 20 -10.66 38.93 15.00
CA CYS A 20 -10.89 39.56 16.30
C CYS A 20 -11.27 41.04 16.20
N ALA A 21 -10.73 41.79 15.24
CA ALA A 21 -11.07 43.19 15.03
C ALA A 21 -12.53 43.35 14.55
N SER A 22 -12.97 42.46 13.65
CA SER A 22 -14.31 42.48 13.07
C SER A 22 -15.42 42.08 14.05
N VAL A 23 -15.09 41.44 15.17
CA VAL A 23 -16.06 41.07 16.23
C VAL A 23 -15.93 41.93 17.49
N CYS A 24 -14.94 42.82 17.55
CA CYS A 24 -14.72 43.64 18.74
C CYS A 24 -15.84 44.69 18.85
N PRO A 25 -16.68 44.65 19.90
CA PRO A 25 -17.76 45.62 20.07
C PRO A 25 -17.22 47.03 20.39
N ALA A 26 -16.11 47.11 21.14
CA ALA A 26 -15.47 48.37 21.50
C ALA A 26 -14.64 49.01 20.37
N GLY A 27 -14.41 48.29 19.26
CA GLY A 27 -13.57 48.78 18.17
C GLY A 27 -12.09 49.00 18.53
N CYS A 28 -11.63 48.53 19.69
CA CYS A 28 -10.28 48.81 20.21
C CYS A 28 -9.16 47.91 19.64
N ILE A 29 -9.43 47.16 18.57
CA ILE A 29 -8.45 46.23 17.98
C ILE A 29 -8.06 46.68 16.56
N SER A 30 -6.77 46.96 16.37
CA SER A 30 -6.17 47.27 15.05
C SER A 30 -5.31 46.12 14.56
N VAL A 31 -5.27 45.87 13.25
CA VAL A 31 -4.41 44.83 12.65
C VAL A 31 -3.32 45.53 11.86
N ARG A 32 -2.07 45.43 12.32
CA ARG A 32 -0.93 46.12 11.72
C ARG A 32 0.23 45.15 11.50
N LYS A 33 1.15 45.54 10.62
CA LYS A 33 2.37 44.78 10.33
C LYS A 33 3.41 44.99 11.43
N ASP A 34 3.99 43.90 11.90
CA ASP A 34 5.23 43.90 12.66
C ASP A 34 6.37 44.02 11.66
N GLU A 35 6.99 45.20 11.57
CA GLU A 35 8.00 45.48 10.53
C GLU A 35 9.26 44.63 10.65
N ASP A 36 9.63 44.24 11.87
CA ASP A 36 10.80 43.42 12.10
C ASP A 36 10.51 41.95 11.81
N LYS A 37 9.40 41.41 12.34
CA LYS A 37 9.01 40.00 12.13
C LYS A 37 8.39 39.75 10.74
N GLY A 38 7.96 40.79 10.04
CA GLY A 38 7.31 40.70 8.73
C GLY A 38 5.94 40.00 8.78
N ILE A 39 5.24 40.01 9.91
CA ILE A 39 3.93 39.35 10.08
C ILE A 39 2.82 40.37 10.38
N MET A 40 1.58 40.04 10.05
CA MET A 40 0.43 40.80 10.55
C MET A 40 0.08 40.35 11.98
N HIS A 41 -0.35 41.27 12.82
CA HIS A 41 -0.88 40.95 14.15
C HIS A 41 -1.89 41.97 14.64
N SER A 42 -2.67 41.53 15.63
CA SER A 42 -3.72 42.31 16.24
C SER A 42 -3.20 43.01 17.50
N PHE A 43 -3.35 44.32 17.54
CA PHE A 43 -3.04 45.18 18.67
C PHE A 43 -4.33 45.59 19.36
N VAL A 44 -4.37 45.42 20.68
CA VAL A 44 -5.48 45.87 21.50
C VAL A 44 -5.06 47.18 22.17
N ASP A 45 -5.90 48.21 22.05
CA ASP A 45 -5.85 49.38 22.89
C ASP A 45 -6.53 49.04 24.22
N GLU A 46 -5.71 48.79 25.25
CA GLU A 46 -6.20 48.38 26.57
C GLU A 46 -7.01 49.48 27.27
N SER A 47 -6.82 50.77 26.93
CA SER A 47 -7.60 51.86 27.51
C SER A 47 -9.08 51.83 27.10
N ASN A 48 -9.36 51.28 25.92
CA ASN A 48 -10.69 51.15 25.33
C ASN A 48 -11.24 49.71 25.41
N CYS A 49 -10.50 48.77 26.02
CA CYS A 49 -10.91 47.37 26.10
C CYS A 49 -11.85 47.13 27.29
N ASN A 50 -13.07 46.64 27.02
CA ASN A 50 -14.02 46.24 28.07
C ASN A 50 -13.85 44.78 28.53
N HIS A 51 -12.77 44.10 28.14
CA HIS A 51 -12.45 42.72 28.54
C HIS A 51 -13.55 41.66 28.31
N CYS A 52 -14.45 41.85 27.33
CA CYS A 52 -15.55 40.92 27.05
C CYS A 52 -15.14 39.52 26.53
N GLY A 53 -13.88 39.31 26.15
CA GLY A 53 -13.35 38.01 25.69
C GLY A 53 -13.84 37.51 24.32
N ILE A 54 -14.73 38.24 23.63
CA ILE A 54 -15.28 37.86 22.31
C ILE A 54 -14.17 37.63 21.27
N CYS A 55 -13.16 38.50 21.26
CA CYS A 55 -12.02 38.41 20.36
C CYS A 55 -11.24 37.09 20.51
N VAL A 56 -11.12 36.56 21.73
CA VAL A 56 -10.47 35.27 22.04
C VAL A 56 -11.35 34.10 21.60
N LYS A 57 -12.67 34.20 21.83
CA LYS A 57 -13.64 33.17 21.42
C LYS A 57 -13.62 32.88 19.92
N VAL A 58 -13.31 33.86 19.06
CA VAL A 58 -13.18 33.64 17.60
C VAL A 58 -11.75 33.37 17.14
N CYS A 59 -10.75 33.56 18.00
CA CYS A 59 -9.35 33.50 17.60
C CYS A 59 -8.87 32.05 17.34
N PRO A 60 -8.38 31.72 16.14
CA PRO A 60 -7.83 30.39 15.84
C PRO A 60 -6.43 30.17 16.43
N GLY A 61 -5.81 31.23 16.99
CA GLY A 61 -4.55 31.17 17.72
C GLY A 61 -4.70 30.63 19.15
N GLU A 62 -5.85 30.87 19.78
CA GLU A 62 -6.12 30.40 21.14
C GLU A 62 -6.52 28.91 21.14
N LYS A 63 -7.62 28.59 20.46
CA LYS A 63 -8.21 27.24 20.45
C LYS A 63 -8.91 26.93 19.13
N VAL A 64 -8.79 25.70 18.63
CA VAL A 64 -9.58 25.16 17.52
C VAL A 64 -9.99 23.74 17.89
N ASP A 65 -11.28 23.47 18.01
CA ASP A 65 -11.77 22.13 18.33
C ASP A 65 -12.37 21.52 17.08
N PHE A 66 -11.69 20.58 16.44
CA PHE A 66 -12.13 20.02 15.15
C PHE A 66 -13.44 19.24 15.23
N ASN A 67 -13.81 18.71 16.40
CA ASN A 67 -15.07 18.00 16.58
C ASN A 67 -16.18 19.01 16.83
N ARG A 68 -15.96 19.96 17.75
CA ARG A 68 -16.97 20.95 18.11
C ARG A 68 -17.18 21.95 16.97
N ASP A 69 -16.12 22.44 16.34
CA ASP A 69 -16.12 23.52 15.32
C ASP A 69 -16.56 23.05 13.93
N MET A 70 -16.81 21.75 13.76
CA MET A 70 -17.41 21.19 12.56
C MET A 70 -18.90 21.55 12.45
N PRO A 71 -19.44 21.85 11.26
CA PRO A 71 -20.87 22.04 11.07
C PRO A 71 -21.71 20.76 11.32
N ASP A 72 -22.91 20.91 11.88
CA ASP A 72 -23.80 19.81 12.29
C ASP A 72 -24.42 19.03 11.10
N LYS A 73 -24.51 19.62 9.90
CA LYS A 73 -25.22 19.08 8.71
C LYS A 73 -24.51 17.92 7.98
N ARG A 74 -23.69 17.12 8.66
CA ARG A 74 -22.68 16.27 8.02
C ARG A 74 -22.82 14.78 8.37
N LEU A 75 -23.99 14.21 8.08
CA LEU A 75 -24.30 12.78 8.24
C LEU A 75 -23.67 11.95 7.10
N GLY A 76 -23.28 10.69 7.37
CA GLY A 76 -22.75 9.78 6.34
C GLY A 76 -21.31 10.05 5.87
N LEU A 77 -20.56 10.93 6.55
CA LEU A 77 -19.16 11.19 6.21
C LEU A 77 -18.23 10.05 6.61
N LEU A 78 -17.28 9.73 5.72
CA LEU A 78 -16.07 9.00 6.08
C LEU A 78 -15.23 9.86 7.02
N SER A 79 -14.45 9.24 7.90
CA SER A 79 -13.58 9.92 8.85
C SER A 79 -12.17 9.36 8.81
N HIS A 80 -11.17 10.24 8.77
CA HIS A 80 -9.77 9.84 8.81
C HIS A 80 -8.91 10.78 9.66
N PRO A 81 -7.94 10.28 10.47
CA PRO A 81 -7.16 11.10 11.39
C PRO A 81 -6.39 12.27 10.77
N TYR A 82 -5.94 12.15 9.53
CA TYR A 82 -5.17 13.20 8.84
C TYR A 82 -6.00 14.16 7.97
N VAL A 83 -7.24 13.78 7.66
CA VAL A 83 -8.05 14.51 6.68
C VAL A 83 -9.30 15.11 7.32
N GLY A 84 -9.70 14.62 8.50
CA GLY A 84 -11.00 14.94 9.10
C GLY A 84 -12.13 14.19 8.40
N LYS A 85 -13.37 14.66 8.56
CA LYS A 85 -14.54 14.03 7.95
C LYS A 85 -14.78 14.53 6.52
N TYR A 86 -15.11 13.65 5.58
CA TYR A 86 -15.34 13.96 4.16
C TYR A 86 -16.29 12.95 3.49
N TYR A 87 -16.85 13.31 2.33
CA TYR A 87 -17.62 12.41 1.46
C TYR A 87 -16.68 11.71 0.47
N ASN A 88 -16.11 12.48 -0.45
CA ASN A 88 -15.26 11.97 -1.52
C ASN A 88 -14.01 12.85 -1.69
N ILE A 89 -12.99 12.25 -2.31
CA ILE A 89 -11.76 12.93 -2.70
C ILE A 89 -11.63 12.79 -4.21
N TYR A 90 -11.40 13.90 -4.89
CA TYR A 90 -11.22 13.95 -6.33
C TYR A 90 -9.86 14.53 -6.70
N PHE A 91 -9.30 14.05 -7.80
CA PHE A 91 -8.41 14.85 -8.62
C PHE A 91 -9.22 15.55 -9.69
N GLY A 92 -8.90 16.80 -10.00
CA GLY A 92 -9.62 17.48 -11.06
C GLY A 92 -8.95 18.73 -11.60
N CYS A 93 -9.40 19.11 -12.79
CA CYS A 93 -9.05 20.36 -13.45
C CYS A 93 -10.25 20.92 -14.21
N THR A 94 -10.25 22.24 -14.42
CA THR A 94 -11.18 22.90 -15.32
C THR A 94 -10.85 22.59 -16.79
N ASN A 95 -11.87 22.53 -17.63
CA ASN A 95 -11.72 22.46 -19.08
C ASN A 95 -11.41 23.84 -19.70
N ASP A 96 -11.51 24.93 -18.93
CA ASP A 96 -11.04 26.25 -19.35
C ASP A 96 -9.51 26.31 -19.28
N ASN A 97 -8.86 26.24 -20.44
CA ASN A 97 -7.41 26.21 -20.56
C ASN A 97 -6.74 27.48 -20.04
N GLU A 98 -7.38 28.65 -20.15
CA GLU A 98 -6.81 29.91 -19.67
C GLU A 98 -6.85 29.96 -18.13
N ILE A 99 -7.99 29.60 -17.53
CA ILE A 99 -8.11 29.48 -16.07
C ILE A 99 -7.13 28.42 -15.54
N ARG A 100 -6.95 27.31 -16.27
CA ARG A 100 -6.02 26.26 -15.86
C ARG A 100 -4.57 26.71 -15.95
N PHE A 101 -4.18 27.38 -17.03
CA PHE A 101 -2.81 27.84 -17.26
C PHE A 101 -2.42 28.98 -16.31
N ASN A 102 -3.34 29.92 -16.05
CA ASN A 102 -3.09 31.03 -15.14
C ASN A 102 -3.27 30.64 -13.67
N GLY A 103 -3.93 29.53 -13.38
CA GLY A 103 -4.10 29.01 -12.03
C GLY A 103 -2.80 28.52 -11.39
N ALA A 104 -2.83 28.31 -10.07
CA ALA A 104 -1.71 27.64 -9.40
C ALA A 104 -1.62 26.14 -9.78
N SER A 105 -2.75 25.53 -10.10
CA SER A 105 -2.89 24.09 -10.32
C SER A 105 -4.04 23.82 -11.31
N GLY A 106 -5.06 23.05 -10.96
CA GLY A 106 -6.14 22.66 -11.87
C GLY A 106 -7.21 23.72 -12.13
N GLY A 107 -7.08 24.93 -11.59
CA GLY A 107 -8.10 25.99 -11.77
C GLY A 107 -9.43 25.74 -11.07
N MET A 108 -9.54 24.70 -10.24
CA MET A 108 -10.80 24.22 -9.67
C MET A 108 -11.51 25.22 -8.76
N VAL A 109 -10.77 25.99 -7.95
CA VAL A 109 -11.38 27.01 -7.08
C VAL A 109 -12.06 28.08 -7.93
N THR A 110 -11.35 28.63 -8.91
CA THR A 110 -11.89 29.65 -9.81
C THR A 110 -13.11 29.14 -10.57
N ALA A 111 -13.02 27.95 -11.17
CA ALA A 111 -14.15 27.35 -11.89
C ALA A 111 -15.38 27.14 -10.98
N PHE A 112 -15.17 26.66 -9.75
CA PHE A 112 -16.25 26.47 -8.79
C PHE A 112 -16.91 27.80 -8.40
N LEU A 113 -16.12 28.83 -8.08
CA LEU A 113 -16.64 30.16 -7.72
C LEU A 113 -17.43 30.81 -8.86
N LEU A 114 -16.95 30.70 -10.10
CA LEU A 114 -17.66 31.20 -11.27
C LEU A 114 -19.01 30.50 -11.41
N HIS A 115 -19.03 29.18 -11.28
CA HIS A 115 -20.26 28.40 -11.41
C HIS A 115 -21.30 28.75 -10.34
N ILE A 116 -20.91 28.83 -9.06
CA ILE A 116 -21.87 29.15 -7.98
C ILE A 116 -22.38 30.59 -8.06
N LEU A 117 -21.58 31.53 -8.59
CA LEU A 117 -21.99 32.91 -8.82
C LEU A 117 -22.95 33.00 -10.02
N GLU A 118 -22.61 32.36 -11.14
CA GLU A 118 -23.42 32.33 -12.37
C GLU A 118 -24.80 31.68 -12.11
N LYS A 119 -24.84 30.58 -11.35
CA LYS A 119 -26.07 29.91 -10.94
C LYS A 119 -26.82 30.64 -9.82
N LYS A 120 -26.35 31.82 -9.38
CA LYS A 120 -26.94 32.64 -8.31
C LYS A 120 -27.16 31.88 -6.99
N LEU A 121 -26.28 30.90 -6.72
CA LEU A 121 -26.27 30.19 -5.43
C LEU A 121 -25.70 31.08 -4.32
N VAL A 122 -24.89 32.06 -4.71
CA VAL A 122 -24.37 33.14 -3.87
C VAL A 122 -24.50 34.48 -4.60
N ASP A 123 -24.59 35.57 -3.84
CA ASP A 123 -24.64 36.95 -4.32
C ASP A 123 -23.23 37.57 -4.45
N GLY A 124 -22.23 36.96 -3.82
CA GLY A 124 -20.83 37.35 -3.94
C GLY A 124 -19.87 36.37 -3.28
N VAL A 125 -18.58 36.50 -3.58
CA VAL A 125 -17.55 35.62 -3.05
C VAL A 125 -16.42 36.44 -2.42
N VAL A 126 -16.04 36.10 -1.19
CA VAL A 126 -14.92 36.72 -0.49
C VAL A 126 -13.63 36.06 -0.97
N VAL A 127 -12.80 36.83 -1.65
CA VAL A 127 -11.53 36.41 -2.25
C VAL A 127 -10.44 37.44 -1.99
N SER A 128 -9.18 37.03 -2.17
CA SER A 128 -8.02 37.88 -1.94
C SER A 128 -7.15 37.97 -3.19
N ARG A 129 -6.53 39.13 -3.40
CA ARG A 129 -5.55 39.39 -4.46
C ARG A 129 -4.38 40.21 -3.92
N MET A 130 -3.30 40.36 -4.69
CA MET A 130 -2.30 41.40 -4.39
C MET A 130 -2.90 42.77 -4.64
N SER A 131 -2.66 43.72 -3.74
CA SER A 131 -3.27 45.05 -3.84
C SER A 131 -2.73 45.79 -5.06
N LYS A 132 -3.62 46.52 -5.73
CA LYS A 132 -3.26 47.42 -6.82
C LYS A 132 -2.53 48.67 -6.32
N ASN A 133 -2.82 49.08 -5.08
CA ASN A 133 -2.25 50.30 -4.47
C ASN A 133 -0.97 50.01 -3.68
N GLU A 134 -0.91 48.85 -3.03
CA GLU A 134 0.26 48.37 -2.29
C GLU A 134 0.74 47.02 -2.84
N PRO A 135 1.62 47.01 -3.85
CA PRO A 135 1.96 45.82 -4.64
C PRO A 135 2.48 44.61 -3.86
N LEU A 136 2.99 44.81 -2.64
CA LEU A 136 3.57 43.76 -1.79
C LEU A 136 2.64 43.31 -0.66
N VAL A 137 1.42 43.82 -0.62
CA VAL A 137 0.39 43.49 0.39
C VAL A 137 -0.81 42.86 -0.30
N ALA A 138 -1.45 41.92 0.38
CA ALA A 138 -2.69 41.32 -0.11
C ALA A 138 -3.91 42.09 0.40
N GLU A 139 -4.88 42.30 -0.47
CA GLU A 139 -6.19 42.85 -0.13
C GLU A 139 -7.27 41.78 -0.27
N THR A 140 -8.31 41.87 0.56
CA THR A 140 -9.48 40.98 0.51
C THR A 140 -10.71 41.81 0.20
N PHE A 141 -11.56 41.31 -0.69
CA PHE A 141 -12.76 42.00 -1.15
C PHE A 141 -13.87 41.00 -1.47
N ILE A 142 -15.08 41.53 -1.71
CA ILE A 142 -16.25 40.75 -2.13
C ILE A 142 -16.35 40.88 -3.65
N ALA A 143 -16.02 39.81 -4.37
CA ALA A 143 -16.20 39.74 -5.82
C ALA A 143 -17.65 39.39 -6.16
N ARG A 144 -18.21 40.08 -7.16
CA ARG A 144 -19.57 39.93 -7.69
C ARG A 144 -19.60 39.75 -9.20
N SER A 145 -18.45 39.77 -9.87
CA SER A 145 -18.33 39.49 -11.30
C SER A 145 -17.28 38.42 -11.62
N LYS A 146 -17.33 37.90 -12.86
CA LYS A 146 -16.32 36.97 -13.39
C LYS A 146 -14.93 37.60 -13.37
N GLU A 147 -14.82 38.85 -13.81
CA GLU A 147 -13.55 39.60 -13.91
C GLU A 147 -12.93 39.79 -12.53
N GLU A 148 -13.77 40.09 -11.54
CA GLU A 148 -13.34 40.22 -10.15
C GLU A 148 -12.81 38.90 -9.58
N ILE A 149 -13.50 37.78 -9.83
CA ILE A 149 -13.04 36.44 -9.44
C ILE A 149 -11.72 36.07 -10.12
N ILE A 150 -11.61 36.33 -11.44
CA ILE A 150 -10.38 36.09 -12.20
C ILE A 150 -9.22 36.95 -11.67
N SER A 151 -9.49 38.19 -11.25
CA SER A 151 -8.46 39.07 -10.65
C SER A 151 -7.88 38.55 -9.33
N ALA A 152 -8.59 37.62 -8.66
CA ALA A 152 -8.16 36.96 -7.43
C ALA A 152 -7.63 35.53 -7.66
N GLN A 153 -7.46 35.13 -8.92
CA GLN A 153 -6.82 33.86 -9.27
C GLN A 153 -5.35 33.86 -8.79
N LYS A 154 -4.82 32.65 -8.54
CA LYS A 154 -3.44 32.32 -8.12
C LYS A 154 -3.23 32.33 -6.60
N SER A 155 -2.19 31.63 -6.17
CA SER A 155 -1.80 31.60 -4.76
C SER A 155 -1.13 32.91 -4.36
N ILE A 156 -1.32 33.32 -3.11
CA ILE A 156 -0.65 34.45 -2.46
C ILE A 156 0.25 33.90 -1.35
N TYR A 157 1.55 34.24 -1.37
CA TYR A 157 2.50 33.75 -0.37
C TYR A 157 3.04 34.86 0.54
N CYS A 158 2.12 35.66 1.06
CA CYS A 158 2.33 36.61 2.14
C CYS A 158 1.12 36.58 3.12
N PRO A 159 1.21 37.20 4.31
CA PRO A 159 0.09 37.27 5.23
C PRO A 159 -1.14 37.95 4.61
N VAL A 160 -2.33 37.42 4.90
CA VAL A 160 -3.62 37.94 4.41
C VAL A 160 -4.56 38.20 5.59
N PRO A 161 -4.91 39.45 5.92
CA PRO A 161 -5.80 39.78 7.02
C PRO A 161 -7.28 39.62 6.64
N LEU A 162 -7.67 38.42 6.19
CA LEU A 162 -9.00 38.12 5.61
C LEU A 162 -10.17 38.57 6.49
N GLY A 163 -10.02 38.45 7.81
CA GLY A 163 -11.04 38.80 8.78
C GLY A 163 -11.48 40.26 8.76
N LEU A 164 -10.68 41.20 8.25
CA LEU A 164 -11.05 42.62 8.18
C LEU A 164 -12.28 42.88 7.30
N ILE A 165 -12.51 42.07 6.26
CA ILE A 165 -13.70 42.21 5.39
C ILE A 165 -14.99 41.76 6.08
N MET A 166 -14.89 40.99 7.18
CA MET A 166 -16.06 40.37 7.81
C MET A 166 -17.00 41.39 8.42
N LYS A 167 -16.53 42.57 8.85
CA LYS A 167 -17.40 43.65 9.31
C LYS A 167 -18.28 44.17 8.17
N THR A 168 -17.71 44.38 6.99
CA THR A 168 -18.44 44.75 5.77
C THR A 168 -19.43 43.66 5.37
N LEU A 169 -19.00 42.39 5.32
CA LEU A 169 -19.87 41.26 4.95
C LEU A 169 -21.08 41.11 5.90
N GLN A 170 -20.87 41.30 7.20
CA GLN A 170 -21.96 41.26 8.19
C GLN A 170 -23.07 42.28 7.88
N ASN A 171 -22.69 43.46 7.39
CA ASN A 171 -23.63 44.55 7.10
C ASN A 171 -24.21 44.46 5.68
N SER A 172 -23.61 43.69 4.78
CA SER A 172 -24.11 43.52 3.42
C SER A 172 -25.25 42.48 3.35
N PRO A 173 -26.31 42.71 2.58
CA PRO A 173 -27.36 41.72 2.34
C PRO A 173 -26.91 40.65 1.33
N GLY A 174 -27.41 39.43 1.49
CA GLY A 174 -27.17 38.32 0.56
C GLY A 174 -26.43 37.12 1.17
N ARG A 175 -26.20 36.13 0.32
CA ARG A 175 -25.48 34.88 0.57
C ARG A 175 -24.10 34.95 -0.07
N TYR A 176 -23.10 34.41 0.63
CA TYR A 176 -21.70 34.55 0.26
C TYR A 176 -20.96 33.23 0.34
N ALA A 177 -20.01 33.04 -0.57
CA ALA A 177 -18.95 32.05 -0.41
C ALA A 177 -17.67 32.72 0.13
N VAL A 178 -16.84 32.00 0.86
CA VAL A 178 -15.55 32.52 1.36
C VAL A 178 -14.41 31.57 1.02
N VAL A 179 -13.38 32.07 0.36
CA VAL A 179 -12.12 31.33 0.14
C VAL A 179 -11.12 31.68 1.22
N GLY A 180 -10.53 30.69 1.87
CA GLY A 180 -9.57 30.95 2.94
C GLY A 180 -8.58 29.83 3.20
N LEU A 181 -7.47 30.19 3.86
CA LEU A 181 -6.54 29.22 4.44
C LEU A 181 -7.20 28.52 5.64
N PRO A 182 -6.66 27.38 6.12
CA PRO A 182 -7.26 26.64 7.24
C PRO A 182 -7.55 27.52 8.47
N CYS A 183 -6.61 28.37 8.86
CA CYS A 183 -6.79 29.28 9.99
C CYS A 183 -7.87 30.35 9.77
N HIS A 184 -8.13 30.77 8.53
CA HIS A 184 -9.25 31.66 8.20
C HIS A 184 -10.57 30.91 8.37
N ILE A 185 -10.66 29.69 7.85
CA ILE A 185 -11.86 28.85 7.97
C ILE A 185 -12.15 28.53 9.44
N HIS A 186 -11.13 28.21 10.25
CA HIS A 186 -11.28 28.02 11.69
C HIS A 186 -11.92 29.25 12.36
N ALA A 187 -11.42 30.45 12.06
CA ALA A 187 -11.95 31.69 12.60
C ALA A 187 -13.40 31.94 12.16
N ILE A 188 -13.73 31.66 10.89
CA ILE A 188 -15.09 31.80 10.33
C ILE A 188 -16.06 30.84 11.02
N ARG A 189 -15.71 29.55 11.19
CA ARG A 189 -16.59 28.59 11.88
C ARG A 189 -16.85 28.98 13.34
N LYS A 190 -15.81 29.43 14.04
CA LYS A 190 -15.95 29.93 15.40
C LYS A 190 -16.82 31.19 15.47
N MET A 191 -16.73 32.06 14.46
CA MET A 191 -17.58 33.24 14.34
C MET A 191 -19.04 32.88 14.03
N GLN A 192 -19.31 31.94 13.12
CA GLN A 192 -20.66 31.43 12.81
C GLN A 192 -21.36 30.81 14.02
N LYS A 193 -20.60 30.21 14.94
CA LYS A 193 -21.14 29.74 16.23
C LYS A 193 -21.55 30.86 17.17
N LEU A 194 -20.77 31.92 17.19
CA LEU A 194 -21.04 33.09 18.04
C LEU A 194 -22.21 33.92 17.47
N LYS A 195 -22.26 34.05 16.14
CA LYS A 195 -23.21 34.87 15.39
C LYS A 195 -23.97 33.98 14.41
N LYS A 196 -25.11 33.45 14.85
CA LYS A 196 -25.89 32.47 14.09
C LYS A 196 -26.42 33.02 12.76
N GLU A 197 -26.62 34.34 12.65
CA GLU A 197 -26.98 34.99 11.40
C GLU A 197 -25.95 34.77 10.28
N LEU A 198 -24.67 34.57 10.63
CA LEU A 198 -23.62 34.29 9.66
C LEU A 198 -23.67 32.87 9.08
N VAL A 199 -24.43 31.95 9.68
CA VAL A 199 -24.67 30.62 9.10
C VAL A 199 -25.52 30.74 7.83
N GLY A 200 -26.52 31.62 7.83
CA GLY A 200 -27.35 31.90 6.64
C GLY A 200 -26.67 32.80 5.60
N LYS A 201 -25.71 33.64 6.02
CA LYS A 201 -24.97 34.52 5.10
C LYS A 201 -23.76 33.85 4.46
N ILE A 202 -22.94 33.09 5.19
CA ILE A 202 -21.78 32.39 4.62
C ILE A 202 -22.19 30.94 4.36
N VAL A 203 -22.70 30.69 3.16
CA VAL A 203 -23.29 29.40 2.78
C VAL A 203 -22.25 28.40 2.29
N PHE A 204 -21.12 28.87 1.75
CA PHE A 204 -20.03 28.00 1.32
C PHE A 204 -18.66 28.50 1.80
N THR A 205 -17.84 27.58 2.28
CA THR A 205 -16.43 27.83 2.61
C THR A 205 -15.51 26.95 1.78
N ILE A 206 -14.62 27.60 1.02
CA ILE A 206 -13.63 26.96 0.17
C ILE A 206 -12.28 27.05 0.87
N GLY A 207 -11.82 25.94 1.42
CA GLY A 207 -10.56 25.83 2.14
C GLY A 207 -9.39 25.54 1.20
N LEU A 208 -8.35 26.38 1.22
CA LEU A 208 -7.13 26.11 0.46
C LEU A 208 -6.17 25.23 1.26
N PHE A 209 -5.51 24.29 0.60
CA PHE A 209 -4.42 23.54 1.23
C PHE A 209 -3.28 24.50 1.60
N CYS A 210 -2.80 24.41 2.84
CA CYS A 210 -1.77 25.30 3.34
C CYS A 210 -0.66 24.53 4.04
N SER A 211 0.55 24.59 3.48
CA SER A 211 1.75 24.14 4.17
C SER A 211 2.23 25.19 5.16
N ARG A 212 2.42 26.42 4.71
CA ARG A 212 2.85 27.57 5.53
C ARG A 212 2.61 28.84 4.73
N THR A 213 2.38 29.94 5.43
CA THR A 213 2.36 31.29 4.82
C THR A 213 3.68 31.96 5.17
N PRO A 214 4.54 32.25 4.19
CA PRO A 214 5.75 33.05 4.44
C PRO A 214 5.38 34.45 4.97
N SER A 215 6.23 35.00 5.83
CA SER A 215 6.17 36.40 6.24
C SER A 215 6.53 37.34 5.09
N TYR A 216 6.17 38.63 5.18
CA TYR A 216 6.57 39.65 4.20
C TYR A 216 8.10 39.74 4.01
N ASN A 217 8.86 39.30 5.02
CA ASN A 217 10.31 39.22 4.98
C ASN A 217 10.83 38.26 3.91
N ALA A 218 10.06 37.24 3.52
CA ALA A 218 10.44 36.31 2.45
C ALA A 218 10.55 37.02 1.10
N THR A 219 9.51 37.77 0.72
CA THR A 219 9.51 38.55 -0.53
C THR A 219 10.55 39.66 -0.49
N ARG A 220 10.68 40.37 0.63
CA ARG A 220 11.75 41.38 0.81
C ARG A 220 13.13 40.79 0.56
N PHE A 221 13.44 39.65 1.18
CA PHE A 221 14.72 38.97 1.00
C PHE A 221 14.96 38.58 -0.46
N LEU A 222 13.95 38.04 -1.15
CA LEU A 222 14.05 37.68 -2.57
C LEU A 222 14.37 38.91 -3.43
N LEU A 223 13.65 40.02 -3.22
CA LEU A 223 13.88 41.27 -3.95
C LEU A 223 15.30 41.81 -3.70
N GLU A 224 15.74 41.87 -2.44
CA GLU A 224 17.09 42.28 -2.07
C GLU A 224 18.16 41.36 -2.69
N ASN A 225 17.91 40.05 -2.78
CA ASN A 225 18.87 39.12 -3.37
C ASN A 225 18.99 39.29 -4.90
N LYS A 226 17.89 39.67 -5.56
CA LYS A 226 17.84 40.01 -6.99
C LYS A 226 18.27 41.47 -7.27
N GLY A 227 18.64 42.25 -6.26
CA GLY A 227 19.04 43.65 -6.42
C GLY A 227 17.89 44.61 -6.77
N ILE A 228 16.66 44.25 -6.40
CA ILE A 228 15.45 45.03 -6.69
C ILE A 228 15.05 45.85 -5.46
N ASN A 229 14.89 47.17 -5.64
CA ASN A 229 14.27 48.01 -4.62
C ASN A 229 12.77 47.71 -4.53
N SER A 230 12.25 47.49 -3.32
CA SER A 230 10.82 47.22 -3.09
C SER A 230 9.91 48.34 -3.61
N ASP A 231 10.35 49.60 -3.54
CA ASP A 231 9.56 50.76 -3.99
C ASP A 231 9.48 50.86 -5.52
N ALA A 232 10.35 50.14 -6.23
CA ALA A 232 10.34 50.07 -7.69
C ALA A 232 9.35 49.02 -8.22
N VAL A 233 8.77 48.17 -7.36
CA VAL A 233 7.80 47.15 -7.76
C VAL A 233 6.45 47.79 -8.05
N SER A 234 5.89 47.51 -9.22
CA SER A 234 4.54 47.94 -9.63
C SER A 234 3.49 46.86 -9.39
N SER A 235 3.83 45.58 -9.58
CA SER A 235 2.95 44.46 -9.24
C SER A 235 3.74 43.17 -9.02
N ILE A 236 3.17 42.24 -8.25
CA ILE A 236 3.72 40.89 -8.06
C ILE A 236 2.63 39.84 -8.19
N SER A 237 2.96 38.74 -8.86
CA SER A 237 2.18 37.50 -8.91
C SER A 237 3.05 36.37 -8.41
N TYR A 238 2.56 35.54 -7.48
CA TYR A 238 3.34 34.45 -6.90
C TYR A 238 3.25 33.14 -7.69
N ARG A 239 2.17 32.94 -8.46
CA ARG A 239 1.92 31.75 -9.29
C ARG A 239 1.27 32.14 -10.62
N GLY A 240 1.16 31.18 -11.52
CA GLY A 240 0.61 31.32 -12.87
C GLY A 240 1.63 30.90 -13.92
N ASN A 241 1.27 31.03 -15.20
CA ASN A 241 2.09 30.61 -16.33
C ASN A 241 2.44 29.11 -16.30
N GLY A 242 1.42 28.27 -16.11
CA GLY A 242 1.52 26.81 -16.03
C GLY A 242 1.76 26.27 -14.62
N HIS A 243 1.88 24.95 -14.50
CA HIS A 243 2.19 24.26 -13.24
C HIS A 243 3.58 23.63 -13.34
N PRO A 244 4.50 23.86 -12.38
CA PRO A 244 4.30 24.54 -11.09
C PRO A 244 4.28 26.08 -11.18
N GLY A 245 4.57 26.65 -12.35
CA GLY A 245 4.40 28.07 -12.66
C GLY A 245 5.56 28.96 -12.23
N LEU A 246 5.33 30.27 -12.32
CA LEU A 246 6.31 31.32 -12.10
C LEU A 246 5.77 32.36 -11.10
N MET A 247 6.69 32.96 -10.33
CA MET A 247 6.48 34.29 -9.78
C MET A 247 6.85 35.32 -10.85
N THR A 248 6.03 36.36 -11.01
CA THR A 248 6.27 37.48 -11.92
C THR A 248 6.29 38.77 -11.11
N ILE A 249 7.39 39.52 -11.22
CA ILE A 249 7.59 40.82 -10.58
C ILE A 249 7.68 41.85 -11.69
N ASN A 250 6.71 42.76 -11.74
CA ASN A 250 6.75 43.89 -12.67
C ASN A 250 7.26 45.12 -11.93
N LEU A 251 8.12 45.89 -12.59
CA LEU A 251 8.68 47.13 -12.06
C LEU A 251 7.95 48.33 -12.66
N LYS A 252 8.14 49.50 -12.05
CA LYS A 252 7.57 50.78 -12.50
C LYS A 252 8.19 51.29 -13.80
N ASP A 253 9.41 50.84 -14.13
CA ASP A 253 10.11 51.14 -15.38
C ASP A 253 9.67 50.25 -16.57
N GLY A 254 8.67 49.37 -16.37
CA GLY A 254 8.16 48.45 -17.38
C GLY A 254 8.89 47.11 -17.45
N LYS A 255 10.01 46.93 -16.74
CA LYS A 255 10.73 45.64 -16.72
C LYS A 255 9.94 44.57 -15.97
N SER A 256 9.93 43.35 -16.51
CA SER A 256 9.34 42.17 -15.86
C SER A 256 10.40 41.12 -15.54
N ILE A 257 10.34 40.56 -14.33
CA ILE A 257 11.27 39.57 -13.82
C ILE A 257 10.48 38.31 -13.45
N ASN A 258 10.80 37.20 -14.09
CA ASN A 258 10.18 35.91 -13.83
C ASN A 258 11.11 35.02 -12.98
N VAL A 259 10.56 34.47 -11.90
CA VAL A 259 11.26 33.57 -10.98
C VAL A 259 10.52 32.23 -10.98
N PRO A 260 11.14 31.13 -11.45
CA PRO A 260 10.52 29.81 -11.42
C PRO A 260 10.06 29.41 -10.03
N HIS A 261 8.91 28.71 -9.92
CA HIS A 261 8.38 28.33 -8.60
C HIS A 261 9.43 27.56 -7.76
N LEU A 262 10.18 26.66 -8.39
CA LEU A 262 11.20 25.84 -7.72
C LEU A 262 12.60 26.50 -7.66
N ASP A 263 12.70 27.82 -7.89
CA ASP A 263 13.94 28.57 -7.72
C ASP A 263 14.40 28.55 -6.24
N TYR A 264 15.72 28.54 -6.04
CA TYR A 264 16.34 28.49 -4.71
C TYR A 264 15.88 29.65 -3.81
N ASP A 265 15.83 30.88 -4.32
CA ASP A 265 15.43 32.07 -3.56
C ASP A 265 13.91 32.12 -3.29
N TYR A 266 13.15 31.24 -3.95
CA TYR A 266 11.71 31.13 -3.84
C TYR A 266 11.30 29.80 -3.19
N TRP A 267 10.34 29.04 -3.75
CA TRP A 267 9.83 27.80 -3.12
C TRP A 267 10.76 26.60 -3.26
N GLY A 268 11.78 26.66 -4.12
CA GLY A 268 12.79 25.61 -4.22
C GLY A 268 13.56 25.41 -2.92
N TYR A 269 13.78 26.49 -2.14
CA TYR A 269 14.45 26.36 -0.85
C TYR A 269 14.08 27.44 0.17
N MET A 270 14.23 28.74 -0.15
CA MET A 270 14.15 29.81 0.84
C MET A 270 12.74 29.96 1.45
N PHE A 271 11.68 30.13 0.65
CA PHE A 271 10.30 30.26 1.15
C PHE A 271 9.82 28.99 1.86
N PHE A 272 10.34 27.83 1.44
CA PHE A 272 9.96 26.56 2.05
C PHE A 272 10.56 26.39 3.44
N ASN A 273 11.80 26.85 3.67
CA ASN A 273 12.56 26.56 4.90
C ASN A 273 12.76 27.74 5.85
N PHE A 274 12.58 28.97 5.38
CA PHE A 274 12.78 30.20 6.13
C PHE A 274 11.51 31.07 6.11
N PHE A 275 11.48 32.11 6.94
CA PHE A 275 10.45 33.14 7.00
C PHE A 275 9.06 32.62 7.44
N ILE A 276 9.02 31.51 8.17
CA ILE A 276 7.78 30.83 8.60
C ILE A 276 7.31 31.44 9.94
N PRO A 277 6.08 31.98 10.06
CA PRO A 277 5.56 32.41 11.36
C PRO A 277 5.43 31.26 12.37
N THR A 278 5.66 31.52 13.65
CA THR A 278 5.58 30.52 14.75
C THR A 278 4.25 29.75 14.72
N ARG A 279 3.15 30.47 14.55
CA ARG A 279 1.81 29.87 14.45
C ARG A 279 1.66 28.88 13.28
N CYS A 280 2.33 29.11 12.13
CA CYS A 280 2.38 28.18 11.01
C CYS A 280 3.25 26.95 11.31
N PHE A 281 4.34 27.16 12.06
CA PHE A 281 5.19 26.09 12.57
C PHE A 281 4.47 25.19 13.59
N LEU A 282 3.42 25.68 14.26
CA LEU A 282 2.57 24.92 15.18
C LEU A 282 1.18 24.60 14.60
N CYS A 283 1.00 24.75 13.28
CA CYS A 283 -0.28 24.44 12.63
C CYS A 283 -0.45 22.93 12.41
N ALA A 284 -1.57 22.40 12.92
CA ALA A 284 -1.99 21.01 12.76
C ALA A 284 -2.83 20.75 11.49
N ASP A 285 -3.47 21.79 10.95
CA ASP A 285 -4.34 21.67 9.78
C ASP A 285 -3.62 22.07 8.50
N LYS A 286 -3.55 21.15 7.54
CA LYS A 286 -3.03 21.40 6.18
C LYS A 286 -4.15 21.47 5.13
N VAL A 287 -5.26 20.77 5.35
CA VAL A 287 -6.28 20.52 4.32
C VAL A 287 -7.59 21.27 4.60
N ALA A 288 -7.56 22.25 5.50
CA ALA A 288 -8.73 23.03 5.90
C ALA A 288 -9.90 22.12 6.30
N ALA A 289 -9.70 21.31 7.34
CA ALA A 289 -10.62 20.23 7.72
C ALA A 289 -12.05 20.71 8.04
N LEU A 290 -12.21 22.00 8.36
CA LEU A 290 -13.50 22.63 8.69
C LEU A 290 -14.18 23.34 7.49
N ALA A 291 -13.60 23.28 6.29
CA ALA A 291 -14.21 23.84 5.08
C ALA A 291 -15.40 22.97 4.59
N ASP A 292 -16.19 23.47 3.65
CA ASP A 292 -17.23 22.70 2.94
C ASP A 292 -16.60 21.94 1.76
N ILE A 293 -15.67 22.59 1.08
CA ILE A 293 -14.81 22.00 0.05
C ILE A 293 -13.38 22.45 0.29
N SER A 294 -12.42 21.54 0.23
CA SER A 294 -10.99 21.85 0.36
C SER A 294 -10.24 21.55 -0.92
N VAL A 295 -9.39 22.47 -1.39
CA VAL A 295 -8.70 22.35 -2.68
C VAL A 295 -7.20 22.70 -2.56
N GLY A 296 -6.34 21.95 -3.24
CA GLY A 296 -4.91 22.27 -3.32
C GLY A 296 -4.18 21.62 -4.49
N ASP A 297 -2.90 21.97 -4.67
CA ASP A 297 -2.02 21.40 -5.70
C ASP A 297 -1.92 19.87 -5.56
N ASN A 298 -2.07 19.09 -6.63
CA ASN A 298 -1.74 17.65 -6.62
C ASN A 298 -0.25 17.44 -6.97
N TRP A 299 0.55 16.97 -6.02
CA TRP A 299 1.99 16.74 -6.21
C TRP A 299 2.36 15.29 -6.57
N SER A 300 1.38 14.43 -6.90
CA SER A 300 1.66 13.03 -7.27
C SER A 300 2.51 12.94 -8.54
N ALA A 301 3.45 11.98 -8.55
CA ALA A 301 4.38 11.78 -9.67
C ALA A 301 3.66 11.43 -10.98
N LEU A 302 2.52 10.73 -10.89
CA LEU A 302 1.64 10.34 -12.01
C LEU A 302 1.02 11.55 -12.73
N MET A 303 0.82 12.68 -12.02
CA MET A 303 0.05 13.83 -12.52
C MET A 303 0.91 15.04 -12.92
N LYS A 304 2.23 15.01 -12.67
CA LYS A 304 3.17 16.09 -13.04
C LYS A 304 3.20 16.42 -14.54
N TYR A 305 2.75 15.50 -15.39
CA TYR A 305 2.86 15.59 -16.86
C TYR A 305 1.54 15.90 -17.58
N ARG A 306 0.44 16.14 -16.86
CA ARG A 306 -0.91 16.35 -17.46
C ARG A 306 -1.41 17.80 -17.40
N GLY A 307 -0.54 18.77 -17.20
CA GLY A 307 -0.94 20.14 -16.84
C GLY A 307 -1.45 20.22 -15.39
N GLY A 308 -1.64 21.43 -14.85
CA GLY A 308 -2.03 21.61 -13.44
C GLY A 308 -3.27 20.79 -13.08
N THR A 309 -3.21 20.02 -12.00
CA THR A 309 -4.35 19.23 -11.48
C THR A 309 -4.46 19.45 -9.98
N SER A 310 -5.67 19.70 -9.49
CA SER A 310 -5.93 19.94 -8.08
C SER A 310 -6.45 18.67 -7.39
N THR A 311 -6.14 18.54 -6.10
CA THR A 311 -6.84 17.61 -5.21
C THR A 311 -7.97 18.35 -4.52
N ILE A 312 -9.15 17.73 -4.48
CA ILE A 312 -10.40 18.28 -3.97
C ILE A 312 -10.94 17.33 -2.90
N ILE A 313 -11.31 17.85 -1.75
CA ILE A 313 -11.92 17.09 -0.65
C ILE A 313 -13.28 17.71 -0.39
N VAL A 314 -14.34 16.94 -0.56
CA VAL A 314 -15.71 17.43 -0.43
C VAL A 314 -16.27 16.99 0.92
N ARG A 315 -16.85 17.92 1.68
CA ARG A 315 -17.32 17.69 3.08
C ARG A 315 -18.75 18.13 3.30
N ASP A 316 -19.36 18.70 2.27
CA ASP A 316 -20.70 19.25 2.23
C ASP A 316 -21.43 18.68 1.02
N SER A 317 -22.69 18.28 1.20
CA SER A 317 -23.47 17.59 0.17
C SER A 317 -23.79 18.50 -1.00
N ASP A 318 -24.15 19.75 -0.73
CA ASP A 318 -24.49 20.70 -1.78
C ASP A 318 -23.27 20.98 -2.66
N CYS A 319 -22.08 21.10 -2.04
CA CYS A 319 -20.82 21.21 -2.78
C CYS A 319 -20.50 19.97 -3.64
N LEU A 320 -20.87 18.77 -3.18
CA LEU A 320 -20.69 17.52 -3.93
C LEU A 320 -21.58 17.49 -5.17
N ASP A 321 -22.85 17.86 -5.00
CA ASP A 321 -23.81 17.89 -6.10
C ASP A 321 -23.45 18.97 -7.12
N ILE A 322 -22.98 20.14 -6.67
CA ILE A 322 -22.45 21.19 -7.56
C ILE A 322 -21.28 20.65 -8.38
N LEU A 323 -20.30 19.97 -7.77
CA LEU A 323 -19.15 19.43 -8.50
C LEU A 323 -19.56 18.36 -9.54
N ARG A 324 -20.47 17.46 -9.17
CA ARG A 324 -21.01 16.45 -10.10
C ARG A 324 -21.76 17.07 -11.27
N ASN A 325 -22.53 18.14 -11.00
CA ASN A 325 -23.18 18.91 -12.05
C ASN A 325 -22.16 19.59 -12.96
N MET A 326 -21.11 20.20 -12.41
CA MET A 326 -20.03 20.80 -13.20
C MET A 326 -19.30 19.78 -14.08
N GLU A 327 -19.08 18.56 -13.59
CA GLU A 327 -18.48 17.47 -14.38
C GLU A 327 -19.41 17.00 -15.50
N ARG A 328 -20.70 16.78 -15.19
CA ARG A 328 -21.73 16.42 -16.18
C ARG A 328 -21.85 17.47 -17.28
N ASP A 329 -21.81 18.74 -16.89
CA ASP A 329 -21.88 19.89 -17.79
C ASP A 329 -20.53 20.15 -18.51
N LYS A 330 -19.54 19.25 -18.33
CA LYS A 330 -18.20 19.28 -18.95
C LYS A 330 -17.42 20.58 -18.67
N LEU A 331 -17.70 21.25 -17.55
CA LEU A 331 -16.93 22.42 -17.10
C LEU A 331 -15.61 22.00 -16.45
N VAL A 332 -15.58 20.82 -15.84
CA VAL A 332 -14.43 20.25 -15.16
C VAL A 332 -14.29 18.76 -15.50
N VAL A 333 -13.10 18.22 -15.28
CA VAL A 333 -12.82 16.79 -15.29
C VAL A 333 -12.53 16.37 -13.86
N LEU A 334 -13.22 15.36 -13.35
CA LEU A 334 -12.96 14.79 -12.04
C LEU A 334 -12.54 13.32 -12.17
N GLN A 335 -11.72 12.88 -11.24
CA GLN A 335 -11.36 11.48 -11.07
C GLN A 335 -11.37 11.20 -9.57
N GLU A 336 -12.26 10.31 -9.14
CA GLU A 336 -12.32 9.90 -7.74
C GLU A 336 -11.03 9.17 -7.33
N THR A 337 -10.58 9.37 -6.09
CA THR A 337 -9.37 8.75 -5.57
C THR A 337 -9.47 8.38 -4.10
N GLY A 338 -8.67 7.39 -3.69
CA GLY A 338 -8.55 6.95 -2.32
C GLY A 338 -7.70 7.89 -1.45
N ILE A 339 -7.92 7.79 -0.14
CA ILE A 339 -7.26 8.63 0.86
C ILE A 339 -5.74 8.43 0.92
N ASP A 340 -5.24 7.22 0.65
CA ASP A 340 -3.80 6.93 0.67
C ASP A 340 -3.03 7.78 -0.34
N VAL A 341 -3.62 8.00 -1.52
CA VAL A 341 -3.01 8.85 -2.55
C VAL A 341 -2.93 10.30 -2.10
N LEU A 342 -3.96 10.80 -1.41
CA LEU A 342 -3.93 12.14 -0.79
C LEU A 342 -2.86 12.23 0.30
N ILE A 343 -2.77 11.23 1.19
CA ILE A 343 -1.77 11.21 2.29
C ILE A 343 -0.36 11.26 1.73
N HIS A 344 -0.07 10.46 0.69
CA HIS A 344 1.24 10.40 0.06
C HIS A 344 1.55 11.65 -0.77
N SER A 345 0.63 12.11 -1.62
CA SER A 345 0.86 13.29 -2.48
C SER A 345 1.03 14.58 -1.67
N GLN A 346 0.36 14.70 -0.52
CA GLN A 346 0.42 15.88 0.32
C GLN A 346 1.34 15.74 1.53
N ASP A 347 1.96 14.59 1.80
CA ASP A 347 2.74 14.38 3.02
C ASP A 347 1.99 14.87 4.28
N LEU A 348 0.72 14.45 4.42
CA LEU A 348 -0.17 14.96 5.47
C LEU A 348 0.32 14.63 6.88
N THR A 349 1.13 13.57 7.00
CA THR A 349 1.72 13.13 8.27
C THR A 349 2.54 14.24 8.96
N ASN A 350 3.19 15.11 8.17
CA ASN A 350 4.04 16.16 8.72
C ASN A 350 3.24 17.27 9.41
N LYS A 351 2.02 17.55 8.96
CA LYS A 351 1.19 18.65 9.48
C LYS A 351 0.18 18.19 10.52
N CYS A 352 -0.43 17.03 10.35
CA CYS A 352 -1.40 16.53 11.33
C CYS A 352 -0.73 16.00 12.61
N ASN A 353 0.56 15.64 12.55
CA ASN A 353 1.34 15.21 13.71
C ASN A 353 2.46 16.22 14.05
N ILE A 354 2.09 17.29 14.77
CA ILE A 354 3.03 18.36 15.18
C ILE A 354 3.78 18.08 16.49
N ALA A 355 3.63 16.90 17.08
CA ALA A 355 4.07 16.59 18.45
C ALA A 355 5.54 16.98 18.73
N SER A 356 6.46 16.66 17.82
CA SER A 356 7.88 16.99 18.00
C SER A 356 8.18 18.49 17.89
N ARG A 357 7.46 19.24 17.03
CA ARG A 357 7.57 20.70 16.92
C ARG A 357 7.01 21.39 18.17
N ALA A 358 5.86 20.91 18.64
CA ALA A 358 5.21 21.39 19.86
C ALA A 358 6.08 21.12 21.10
N LYS A 359 6.65 19.92 21.25
CA LYS A 359 7.54 19.59 22.36
C LYS A 359 8.78 20.49 22.40
N LEU A 360 9.43 20.69 21.25
CA LEU A 360 10.60 21.58 21.16
C LEU A 360 10.23 23.02 21.55
N TRP A 361 9.11 23.53 21.05
CA TRP A 361 8.65 24.88 21.38
C TRP A 361 8.33 25.04 22.87
N LYS A 362 7.66 24.04 23.47
CA LYS A 362 7.35 24.03 24.91
C LYS A 362 8.62 23.98 25.78
N LEU A 363 9.64 23.22 25.36
CA LEU A 363 10.95 23.18 26.05
C LEU A 363 11.65 24.54 26.05
N LEU A 364 11.39 25.38 25.05
CA LEU A 364 11.93 26.73 24.94
C LEU A 364 11.04 27.79 25.64
N GLY A 365 10.08 27.36 26.46
CA GLY A 365 9.16 28.24 27.18
C GLY A 365 7.99 28.77 26.33
N GLY A 366 7.83 28.26 25.10
CA GLY A 366 6.81 28.71 24.18
C GLY A 366 5.41 28.15 24.49
N ALA A 367 4.38 28.97 24.32
CA ALA A 367 2.99 28.55 24.45
C ALA A 367 2.51 27.74 23.25
N LEU A 368 1.61 26.77 23.48
CA LEU A 368 1.04 25.92 22.44
C LEU A 368 -0.40 26.31 22.13
N PRO A 369 -0.84 26.23 20.85
CA PRO A 369 -2.25 26.35 20.51
C PRO A 369 -3.06 25.18 21.10
N ASP A 370 -4.31 25.42 21.49
CA ASP A 370 -5.22 24.35 21.92
C ASP A 370 -5.96 23.79 20.69
N TYR A 371 -5.87 22.47 20.46
CA TYR A 371 -6.59 21.79 19.36
C TYR A 371 -7.74 20.88 19.85
N GLY A 372 -8.21 21.05 21.10
CA GLY A 372 -9.26 20.23 21.69
C GLY A 372 -8.82 18.78 21.89
N THR A 373 -9.58 17.84 21.34
CA THR A 373 -9.34 16.39 21.45
C THR A 373 -8.19 15.87 20.60
N LEU A 374 -7.58 16.72 19.77
CA LEU A 374 -6.38 16.38 19.03
C LEU A 374 -5.22 16.31 20.02
N GLU A 375 -5.04 15.14 20.63
CA GLU A 375 -3.88 14.90 21.47
C GLU A 375 -2.61 15.18 20.69
N TYR A 376 -1.64 15.83 21.35
CA TYR A 376 -0.25 15.82 20.92
C TYR A 376 0.32 14.40 21.10
N ALA A 377 -0.33 13.39 20.51
CA ALA A 377 -0.15 11.98 20.80
C ALA A 377 1.33 11.61 20.65
N CYS A 378 1.90 11.20 21.77
CA CYS A 378 3.34 11.02 21.93
C CYS A 378 3.86 9.83 21.12
N ASN A 379 4.84 10.12 20.27
CA ASN A 379 6.12 9.43 20.27
C ASN A 379 7.15 10.39 19.65
N CYS A 380 7.60 11.36 20.46
CA CYS A 380 8.74 12.19 20.06
C CYS A 380 9.96 11.29 20.01
N ARG A 381 10.21 10.69 18.84
CA ARG A 381 11.41 9.90 18.62
C ARG A 381 12.58 10.90 18.62
N ILE A 382 13.59 10.66 19.46
CA ILE A 382 14.78 11.51 19.57
C ILE A 382 15.39 11.82 18.20
N ASN A 383 15.36 10.85 17.27
CA ASN A 383 15.84 11.06 15.90
C ASN A 383 15.09 12.15 15.12
N LYS A 384 13.82 12.43 15.42
CA LYS A 384 13.07 13.55 14.81
C LYS A 384 13.50 14.91 15.39
N LEU A 385 14.00 14.98 16.63
CA LEU A 385 14.50 16.25 17.20
C LEU A 385 15.72 16.76 16.44
N ILE A 386 16.62 15.87 16.01
CA ILE A 386 17.81 16.20 15.21
C ILE A 386 17.43 16.86 13.88
N VAL A 387 16.31 16.50 13.28
CA VAL A 387 15.80 17.12 12.04
C VAL A 387 15.09 18.44 12.31
N ILE A 388 14.44 18.57 13.47
CA ILE A 388 13.61 19.74 13.80
C ILE A 388 14.44 20.90 14.34
N ILE A 389 15.52 20.64 15.10
CA ILE A 389 16.39 21.69 15.65
C ILE A 389 16.97 22.59 14.54
N PRO A 390 17.56 22.08 13.45
CA PRO A 390 18.02 22.92 12.34
C PRO A 390 16.89 23.75 11.73
N LYS A 391 15.70 23.18 11.54
CA LYS A 391 14.52 23.92 11.04
C LYS A 391 14.11 25.04 11.99
N PHE A 392 14.18 24.79 13.29
CA PHE A 392 13.88 25.77 14.32
C PHE A 392 14.90 26.92 14.32
N ILE A 393 16.19 26.61 14.18
CA ILE A 393 17.25 27.63 14.05
C ILE A 393 17.02 28.48 12.80
N LYS A 394 16.75 27.86 11.64
CA LYS A 394 16.43 28.58 10.39
C LYS A 394 15.26 29.53 10.56
N TYR A 395 14.17 29.04 11.17
CA TYR A 395 13.01 29.82 11.53
C TYR A 395 13.41 31.07 12.35
N PHE A 396 14.10 30.87 13.48
CA PHE A 396 14.45 31.95 14.39
C PHE A 396 15.37 32.99 13.73
N LEU A 397 16.35 32.53 12.94
CA LEU A 397 17.25 33.41 12.20
C LEU A 397 16.51 34.24 11.15
N SER A 398 15.59 33.64 10.39
CA SER A 398 14.83 34.33 9.35
C SER A 398 13.73 35.26 9.84
N ARG A 399 13.47 35.28 11.14
CA ARG A 399 12.40 36.10 11.71
C ARG A 399 12.73 37.58 11.71
N ARG A 400 13.99 37.96 11.97
CA ARG A 400 14.42 39.36 12.16
C ARG A 400 15.15 39.85 10.92
N LYS A 401 14.87 41.09 10.49
CA LYS A 401 15.46 41.67 9.26
C LYS A 401 17.00 41.74 9.33
N TYR A 402 17.56 42.04 10.49
CA TYR A 402 19.01 42.14 10.70
C TYR A 402 19.81 40.89 10.27
N ASN A 403 19.19 39.70 10.31
CA ASN A 403 19.87 38.45 9.96
C ASN A 403 19.96 38.17 8.45
N PHE A 404 19.42 39.02 7.58
CA PHE A 404 19.37 38.77 6.13
C PHE A 404 20.77 38.63 5.51
N LYS A 405 21.74 39.46 5.94
CA LYS A 405 23.14 39.37 5.48
C LYS A 405 23.78 38.02 5.83
N LEU A 406 23.50 37.52 7.04
CA LEU A 406 23.97 36.21 7.50
C LEU A 406 23.34 35.09 6.67
N LEU A 407 22.04 35.15 6.42
CA LEU A 407 21.31 34.19 5.61
C LEU A 407 21.83 34.16 4.17
N LYS A 408 22.07 35.33 3.54
CA LYS A 408 22.64 35.42 2.19
C LYS A 408 23.99 34.70 2.08
N ARG A 409 24.85 34.81 3.09
CA ARG A 409 26.18 34.18 3.11
C ARG A 409 26.17 32.71 3.53
N ARG A 410 25.26 32.30 4.42
CA ARG A 410 25.33 31.00 5.11
C ARG A 410 24.10 30.08 4.92
N ALA A 411 23.09 30.45 4.13
CA ALA A 411 21.92 29.60 3.87
C ALA A 411 22.26 28.22 3.31
N ARG A 412 23.34 28.12 2.51
CA ARG A 412 23.88 26.85 2.00
C ARG A 412 24.48 25.97 3.11
N ILE A 413 25.11 26.55 4.12
CA ILE A 413 25.61 25.80 5.29
C ILE A 413 24.42 25.20 6.06
N PHE A 414 23.36 25.99 6.26
CA PHE A 414 22.12 25.50 6.87
C PHE A 414 21.45 24.40 6.05
N TRP A 415 21.58 24.43 4.72
CA TRP A 415 21.13 23.34 3.85
C TRP A 415 21.97 22.08 4.08
N MET A 416 23.30 22.21 4.06
CA MET A 416 24.22 21.09 4.29
C MET A 416 24.02 20.44 5.67
N VAL A 417 23.86 21.24 6.74
CA VAL A 417 23.56 20.74 8.10
C VAL A 417 22.23 20.01 8.14
N GLU A 418 21.21 20.48 7.39
CA GLU A 418 19.93 19.78 7.31
C GLU A 418 20.05 18.47 6.52
N GLN A 419 20.79 18.46 5.41
CA GLN A 419 21.05 17.23 4.65
C GLN A 419 21.83 16.22 5.50
N LEU A 420 22.79 16.69 6.29
CA LEU A 420 23.50 15.85 7.27
C LEU A 420 22.53 15.38 8.36
N GLY A 421 21.65 16.23 8.87
CA GLY A 421 20.60 15.88 9.81
C GLY A 421 19.59 14.86 9.27
N TYR A 422 19.21 14.92 7.99
CA TYR A 422 18.39 13.90 7.32
C TYR A 422 19.17 12.61 7.08
N LYS A 423 20.46 12.69 6.73
CA LYS A 423 21.34 11.51 6.63
C LYS A 423 21.48 10.84 7.98
N ILE A 424 21.81 11.58 9.04
CA ILE A 424 21.90 11.09 10.43
C ILE A 424 20.54 10.58 10.89
N SER A 425 19.45 11.32 10.70
CA SER A 425 18.11 10.86 11.04
C SER A 425 17.69 9.66 10.20
N GLY A 426 18.17 9.51 8.97
CA GLY A 426 17.96 8.37 8.08
C GLY A 426 18.73 7.15 8.55
N ILE A 427 20.00 7.34 8.95
CA ILE A 427 20.86 6.35 9.60
C ILE A 427 20.23 5.93 10.93
N MET A 428 19.87 6.88 11.80
CA MET A 428 19.15 6.65 13.04
C MET A 428 17.75 6.08 12.81
N LYS A 429 17.02 6.43 11.74
CA LYS A 429 15.77 5.77 11.36
C LYS A 429 16.04 4.34 10.96
N LYS A 430 17.14 4.03 10.27
CA LYS A 430 17.54 2.65 9.96
C LYS A 430 17.90 1.91 11.24
N ILE A 431 18.65 2.53 12.16
CA ILE A 431 19.05 1.98 13.47
C ILE A 431 17.86 1.84 14.45
N LEU A 432 16.89 2.75 14.44
CA LEU A 432 15.67 2.75 15.29
C LEU A 432 14.46 2.07 14.61
N LYS A 433 14.50 1.84 13.28
CA LYS A 433 13.59 0.91 12.57
C LYS A 433 14.11 -0.51 12.64
N THR A 434 15.38 -0.74 12.97
CA THR A 434 15.72 -1.95 13.73
C THR A 434 14.80 -1.91 14.93
N PRO A 435 13.83 -2.80 15.03
CA PRO A 435 12.78 -2.63 16.01
C PRO A 435 13.40 -2.47 17.38
N LEU A 436 12.89 -1.57 18.23
CA LEU A 436 13.29 -1.53 19.64
C LEU A 436 13.16 -2.90 20.31
N TYR A 437 12.35 -3.81 19.74
CA TYR A 437 12.31 -5.23 20.12
C TYR A 437 13.66 -5.95 19.91
N VAL A 438 14.38 -5.69 18.82
CA VAL A 438 15.68 -6.33 18.53
C VAL A 438 16.71 -5.92 19.59
N TYR A 439 16.78 -4.63 19.92
CA TYR A 439 17.65 -4.16 21.02
C TYR A 439 17.17 -4.69 22.38
N LYS A 440 15.85 -4.70 22.63
CA LYS A 440 15.26 -5.24 23.88
C LYS A 440 15.44 -6.76 24.02
N TYR A 441 15.58 -7.53 22.94
CA TYR A 441 15.72 -9.01 22.99
C TYR A 441 17.16 -9.49 22.78
N LEU A 442 18.02 -8.74 22.08
CA LEU A 442 19.45 -9.05 21.99
C LEU A 442 20.23 -8.57 23.23
N ILE A 443 19.78 -7.53 23.95
CA ILE A 443 20.46 -7.01 25.15
C ILE A 443 19.83 -7.53 26.46
N SER A 444 18.59 -8.01 26.45
CA SER A 444 17.94 -8.62 27.63
C SER A 444 18.16 -10.12 27.90
N PRO A 445 19.01 -10.91 27.21
CA PRO A 445 19.13 -12.33 27.54
C PRO A 445 20.25 -12.57 28.56
N LEU A 446 20.01 -12.19 29.81
CA LEU A 446 20.72 -12.74 30.99
C LEU A 446 19.76 -13.28 32.06
N LEU A 447 18.45 -13.33 31.77
CA LEU A 447 17.46 -13.90 32.68
C LEU A 447 16.95 -15.22 32.09
N PHE A 448 17.55 -16.32 32.55
CA PHE A 448 17.01 -17.67 32.40
C PHE A 448 15.61 -17.71 33.01
N ILE A 449 14.60 -18.15 32.25
CA ILE A 449 13.26 -18.38 32.78
C ILE A 449 13.08 -19.89 32.93
N SER A 450 12.65 -20.31 34.12
CA SER A 450 12.45 -21.72 34.44
C SER A 450 11.32 -22.35 33.60
N LYS A 451 11.45 -23.67 33.46
CA LYS A 451 10.68 -24.62 32.66
C LYS A 451 9.16 -24.34 32.63
N LYS A 452 8.58 -24.17 31.44
CA LYS A 452 7.19 -24.59 31.20
C LYS A 452 7.25 -26.04 30.73
N LYS A 453 6.76 -26.97 31.56
CA LYS A 453 6.61 -28.38 31.16
C LYS A 453 5.55 -28.40 30.07
N LEU A 454 5.93 -28.73 28.83
CA LEU A 454 4.94 -28.95 27.76
C LEU A 454 4.07 -30.12 28.21
N GLU A 455 2.78 -29.86 28.42
CA GLU A 455 1.80 -30.92 28.64
C GLU A 455 1.79 -31.80 27.39
N LYS A 456 2.00 -33.11 27.59
CA LYS A 456 1.85 -34.09 26.50
C LYS A 456 0.38 -34.11 26.12
N ASN A 457 0.06 -33.50 24.98
CA ASN A 457 -1.28 -33.54 24.42
C ASN A 457 -1.61 -34.99 24.02
N SER A 458 -2.83 -35.45 24.27
CA SER A 458 -3.26 -36.81 23.92
C SER A 458 -3.38 -37.01 22.40
N LYS A 459 -3.56 -35.91 21.64
CA LYS A 459 -3.66 -35.85 20.18
C LYS A 459 -2.30 -36.02 19.48
N TYR A 460 -2.30 -36.48 18.24
CA TYR A 460 -1.16 -36.38 17.33
C TYR A 460 -1.06 -34.95 16.84
N LYS A 461 0.13 -34.34 16.89
CA LYS A 461 0.30 -32.94 16.54
C LYS A 461 1.25 -32.78 15.36
N ILE A 462 0.79 -32.14 14.30
CA ILE A 462 1.63 -31.76 13.17
C ILE A 462 1.74 -30.25 13.09
N VAL A 463 2.95 -29.77 12.84
CA VAL A 463 3.16 -28.38 12.42
C VAL A 463 3.29 -28.39 10.92
N MET A 464 2.38 -27.71 10.24
CA MET A 464 2.38 -27.59 8.79
C MET A 464 3.02 -26.26 8.39
N ILE A 465 3.82 -26.28 7.34
CA ILE A 465 4.39 -25.09 6.67
C ILE A 465 4.19 -25.21 5.16
N GLY A 466 4.26 -24.13 4.40
CA GLY A 466 4.03 -24.20 2.95
C GLY A 466 4.12 -22.86 2.24
N GLY A 467 3.65 -22.83 0.99
CA GLY A 467 3.51 -21.61 0.16
C GLY A 467 2.14 -20.92 0.29
N TYR A 468 1.32 -21.31 1.27
CA TYR A 468 -0.05 -20.84 1.47
C TYR A 468 -0.12 -19.60 2.38
N GLY A 469 -1.35 -19.10 2.60
CA GLY A 469 -1.64 -17.91 3.41
C GLY A 469 -1.57 -16.62 2.60
N CYS A 470 -1.63 -16.72 1.27
CA CYS A 470 -1.47 -15.59 0.37
C CYS A 470 -2.71 -15.30 -0.48
N ARG A 471 -3.70 -16.20 -0.57
CA ARG A 471 -4.85 -16.17 -1.51
C ARG A 471 -4.55 -16.65 -2.95
N ASP A 472 -3.44 -17.36 -3.15
CA ASP A 472 -3.23 -18.18 -4.37
C ASP A 472 -3.94 -19.51 -4.16
N ILE A 473 -5.11 -19.69 -4.79
CA ILE A 473 -5.97 -20.87 -4.57
C ILE A 473 -5.25 -22.16 -4.94
N GLY A 474 -4.35 -22.12 -5.91
CA GLY A 474 -3.54 -23.27 -6.27
C GLY A 474 -2.62 -23.71 -5.14
N ASP A 475 -1.93 -22.76 -4.49
CA ASP A 475 -1.07 -23.07 -3.34
C ASP A 475 -1.87 -23.42 -2.07
N GLU A 476 -3.09 -22.89 -1.91
CA GLU A 476 -4.03 -23.31 -0.84
C GLU A 476 -4.56 -24.73 -1.05
N ALA A 477 -4.70 -25.16 -2.30
CA ALA A 477 -5.26 -26.45 -2.68
C ALA A 477 -4.50 -27.65 -2.07
N MET A 478 -3.17 -27.54 -2.01
CA MET A 478 -2.28 -28.60 -1.57
C MET A 478 -2.42 -28.93 -0.07
N PRO A 479 -2.27 -27.97 0.87
CA PRO A 479 -2.51 -28.24 2.29
C PRO A 479 -3.95 -28.64 2.57
N HIS A 480 -4.93 -28.11 1.83
CA HIS A 480 -6.34 -28.50 2.01
C HIS A 480 -6.53 -30.01 1.71
N ALA A 481 -5.98 -30.49 0.59
CA ALA A 481 -5.99 -31.91 0.23
C ALA A 481 -5.32 -32.78 1.31
N ASP A 482 -4.12 -32.41 1.74
CA ASP A 482 -3.37 -33.16 2.75
C ASP A 482 -4.08 -33.19 4.11
N ILE A 483 -4.68 -32.08 4.53
CA ILE A 483 -5.48 -32.00 5.77
C ILE A 483 -6.67 -32.94 5.68
N ILE A 484 -7.44 -32.94 4.58
CA ILE A 484 -8.59 -33.84 4.41
C ILE A 484 -8.15 -35.30 4.52
N ASN A 485 -7.08 -35.68 3.81
CA ASN A 485 -6.58 -37.05 3.83
C ASN A 485 -6.09 -37.46 5.23
N LEU A 486 -5.33 -36.60 5.92
CA LEU A 486 -4.87 -36.87 7.29
C LEU A 486 -6.04 -36.92 8.28
N ARG A 487 -7.04 -36.04 8.14
CA ARG A 487 -8.26 -36.03 8.96
C ARG A 487 -9.09 -37.29 8.75
N SER A 488 -9.15 -37.83 7.53
CA SER A 488 -9.82 -39.11 7.27
C SER A 488 -9.17 -40.29 8.02
N MET A 489 -7.86 -40.22 8.25
CA MET A 489 -7.09 -41.27 8.95
C MET A 489 -7.13 -41.14 10.48
N PHE A 490 -7.07 -39.90 10.99
CA PHE A 490 -6.86 -39.63 12.41
C PHE A 490 -8.07 -39.01 13.14
N GLY A 491 -9.00 -38.40 12.40
CA GLY A 491 -10.17 -37.68 12.94
C GLY A 491 -9.77 -36.57 13.92
N ASP A 492 -10.51 -36.50 15.03
CA ASP A 492 -10.27 -35.52 16.10
C ASP A 492 -8.99 -35.77 16.91
N ARG A 493 -8.33 -36.92 16.69
CA ARG A 493 -7.04 -37.23 17.32
C ARG A 493 -5.90 -36.47 16.66
N LEU A 494 -6.11 -35.76 15.55
CA LEU A 494 -5.11 -34.91 14.92
C LEU A 494 -5.24 -33.45 15.39
N ASP A 495 -4.12 -32.79 15.63
CA ASP A 495 -3.99 -31.37 15.91
C ASP A 495 -3.05 -30.79 14.84
N VAL A 496 -3.60 -29.96 13.95
CA VAL A 496 -2.86 -29.33 12.85
C VAL A 496 -2.62 -27.88 13.22
N VAL A 497 -1.35 -27.47 13.22
CA VAL A 497 -0.95 -26.07 13.43
C VAL A 497 -0.24 -25.55 12.18
N MET A 498 -0.88 -24.65 11.45
CA MET A 498 -0.36 -24.07 10.21
C MET A 498 0.42 -22.79 10.49
N LEU A 499 1.69 -22.73 10.07
CA LEU A 499 2.48 -21.50 10.14
C LEU A 499 2.24 -20.68 8.87
N SER A 500 1.62 -19.51 9.03
CA SER A 500 1.17 -18.69 7.90
C SER A 500 1.63 -17.23 7.97
N PRO A 501 1.93 -16.58 6.83
CA PRO A 501 2.06 -15.13 6.77
C PRO A 501 0.75 -14.41 7.10
N ASP A 502 -0.42 -15.01 6.86
CA ASP A 502 -1.73 -14.48 7.27
C ASP A 502 -2.52 -15.55 8.03
N PRO A 503 -2.33 -15.64 9.36
CA PRO A 503 -3.00 -16.65 10.17
C PRO A 503 -4.52 -16.51 10.22
N GLU A 504 -5.06 -15.32 9.98
CA GLU A 504 -6.51 -15.08 10.04
C GLU A 504 -7.18 -15.68 8.81
N TYR A 505 -6.69 -15.31 7.63
CA TYR A 505 -7.13 -15.92 6.38
C TYR A 505 -6.91 -17.43 6.36
N THR A 506 -5.73 -17.93 6.77
CA THR A 506 -5.46 -19.37 6.79
C THR A 506 -6.41 -20.14 7.71
N ARG A 507 -6.76 -19.60 8.88
CA ARG A 507 -7.78 -20.21 9.76
C ARG A 507 -9.14 -20.24 9.09
N GLU A 508 -9.51 -19.16 8.43
CA GLU A 508 -10.81 -19.05 7.75
C GLU A 508 -10.92 -20.03 6.58
N PHE A 509 -9.88 -20.17 5.78
CA PHE A 509 -9.87 -21.03 4.60
C PHE A 509 -9.80 -22.53 4.99
N HIS A 510 -8.79 -22.93 5.77
CA HIS A 510 -8.51 -24.34 6.07
C HIS A 510 -9.30 -24.89 7.26
N LYS A 511 -9.96 -24.02 8.04
CA LYS A 511 -10.65 -24.39 9.28
C LYS A 511 -9.73 -25.07 10.31
N GLU A 512 -8.43 -24.80 10.25
CA GLU A 512 -7.41 -25.34 11.15
C GLU A 512 -6.74 -24.23 11.96
N ARG A 513 -6.10 -24.57 13.08
CA ARG A 513 -5.36 -23.60 13.89
C ARG A 513 -4.19 -23.05 13.09
N SER A 514 -4.08 -21.71 13.01
CA SER A 514 -2.92 -21.06 12.39
C SER A 514 -2.30 -20.00 13.29
N ILE A 515 -0.97 -19.92 13.26
CA ILE A 515 -0.16 -18.89 13.91
C ILE A 515 0.78 -18.24 12.89
N LYS A 516 1.32 -17.06 13.25
CA LYS A 516 2.21 -16.31 12.37
C LYS A 516 3.52 -17.08 12.15
N ASP A 517 3.96 -17.16 10.90
CA ASP A 517 5.22 -17.80 10.52
C ASP A 517 6.46 -16.99 10.97
N ILE A 518 7.66 -17.48 10.65
CA ILE A 518 8.94 -16.84 11.00
C ILE A 518 9.49 -15.94 9.90
N ASN A 519 8.63 -15.32 9.10
CA ASN A 519 9.05 -14.43 8.01
C ASN A 519 9.99 -13.31 8.48
N GLU A 520 9.85 -12.83 9.71
CA GLU A 520 10.72 -11.79 10.27
C GLU A 520 12.20 -12.19 10.36
N LEU A 521 12.50 -13.50 10.38
CA LEU A 521 13.86 -14.04 10.43
C LEU A 521 14.57 -14.05 9.07
N THR A 522 13.84 -13.90 7.97
CA THR A 522 14.41 -14.01 6.62
C THR A 522 15.26 -12.77 6.28
N PRO A 523 16.54 -12.90 5.91
CA PRO A 523 17.44 -11.74 5.72
C PRO A 523 17.14 -10.90 4.47
N PHE A 524 16.07 -11.22 3.74
CA PHE A 524 15.68 -10.61 2.48
C PHE A 524 14.54 -9.57 2.63
N PRO A 525 14.45 -8.60 1.70
CA PRO A 525 15.48 -8.24 0.72
C PRO A 525 16.76 -7.72 1.40
N LEU A 526 17.92 -7.96 0.78
CA LEU A 526 19.22 -7.66 1.38
C LEU A 526 19.42 -6.14 1.55
N ASN A 527 19.50 -5.68 2.80
CA ASN A 527 19.43 -4.27 3.18
C ASN A 527 20.50 -3.89 4.23
N GLY A 528 21.76 -4.25 3.99
CA GLY A 528 22.90 -3.91 4.86
C GLY A 528 22.73 -4.44 6.28
N VAL A 529 22.79 -3.54 7.28
CA VAL A 529 22.71 -3.87 8.72
C VAL A 529 21.45 -4.67 9.09
N ILE A 530 20.31 -4.44 8.43
CA ILE A 530 19.06 -5.16 8.72
C ILE A 530 19.22 -6.65 8.41
N SER A 531 19.89 -7.00 7.32
CA SER A 531 20.13 -8.39 6.95
C SER A 531 21.05 -9.07 7.96
N ILE A 532 22.07 -8.38 8.47
CA ILE A 532 22.96 -8.89 9.53
C ILE A 532 22.17 -9.17 10.81
N VAL A 533 21.32 -8.24 11.22
CA VAL A 533 20.46 -8.41 12.40
C VAL A 533 19.55 -9.64 12.27
N LYS A 534 18.91 -9.81 11.12
CA LYS A 534 18.02 -10.96 10.88
C LYS A 534 18.78 -12.29 10.85
N ILE A 535 20.02 -12.30 10.35
CA ILE A 535 20.92 -13.46 10.45
C ILE A 535 21.20 -13.78 11.92
N ILE A 536 21.57 -12.78 12.73
CA ILE A 536 21.80 -12.97 14.17
C ILE A 536 20.54 -13.49 14.87
N MET A 537 19.36 -12.93 14.57
CA MET A 537 18.09 -13.41 15.12
C MET A 537 17.80 -14.87 14.71
N SER A 538 18.13 -15.25 13.47
CA SER A 538 17.98 -16.62 12.98
C SER A 538 18.89 -17.57 13.76
N LEU A 539 20.16 -17.21 13.96
CA LEU A 539 21.09 -17.99 14.77
C LEU A 539 20.62 -18.09 16.23
N TYR A 540 20.08 -17.00 16.79
CA TYR A 540 19.53 -16.99 18.15
C TYR A 540 18.28 -17.87 18.28
N PHE A 541 17.41 -17.90 17.28
CA PHE A 541 16.27 -18.82 17.22
C PHE A 541 16.72 -20.28 17.20
N LEU A 542 17.71 -20.62 16.36
CA LEU A 542 18.28 -21.96 16.30
C LEU A 542 18.98 -22.36 17.61
N TRP A 543 19.69 -21.43 18.25
CA TRP A 543 20.28 -21.66 19.56
C TRP A 543 19.21 -21.86 20.63
N GLY A 544 18.09 -21.13 20.54
CA GLY A 544 16.91 -21.36 21.37
C GLY A 544 16.33 -22.76 21.21
N ALA A 545 16.23 -23.26 19.97
CA ALA A 545 15.81 -24.63 19.71
C ALA A 545 16.78 -25.65 20.31
N PHE A 546 18.09 -25.41 20.21
CA PHE A 546 19.12 -26.27 20.78
C PHE A 546 19.02 -26.32 22.31
N LEU A 547 18.92 -25.18 22.97
CA LEU A 547 18.76 -25.13 24.42
C LEU A 547 17.43 -25.76 24.87
N TYR A 548 16.36 -25.57 24.10
CA TYR A 548 15.07 -26.18 24.40
C TYR A 548 15.11 -27.71 24.37
N LYS A 549 15.83 -28.29 23.40
CA LYS A 549 16.11 -29.74 23.34
C LYS A 549 16.77 -30.25 24.63
N HIS A 550 17.62 -29.45 25.26
CA HIS A 550 18.29 -29.76 26.53
C HIS A 550 17.49 -29.31 27.77
N GLY A 551 16.21 -28.95 27.60
CA GLY A 551 15.32 -28.57 28.70
C GLY A 551 15.55 -27.15 29.24
N ILE A 552 16.33 -26.32 28.53
CA ILE A 552 16.64 -24.93 28.89
C ILE A 552 15.82 -24.00 27.99
N SER A 553 14.99 -23.15 28.58
CA SER A 553 14.24 -22.15 27.82
C SER A 553 14.93 -20.80 27.88
N ILE A 554 15.30 -20.27 26.72
CA ILE A 554 15.71 -18.87 26.59
C ILE A 554 14.52 -17.98 26.23
N ARG A 555 14.67 -16.69 26.53
CA ARG A 555 13.69 -15.69 26.15
C ARG A 555 13.80 -15.38 24.66
N LEU A 556 12.80 -15.81 23.88
CA LEU A 556 12.57 -15.36 22.52
C LEU A 556 11.50 -14.25 22.50
N TRP A 557 11.37 -13.53 21.37
CA TRP A 557 10.22 -12.64 21.18
C TRP A 557 8.93 -13.47 20.97
N PRO A 558 7.73 -12.91 21.24
CA PRO A 558 6.50 -13.69 21.34
C PRO A 558 6.23 -14.62 20.15
N ASN A 559 6.43 -14.12 18.92
CA ASN A 559 6.20 -14.93 17.73
C ASN A 559 7.16 -16.13 17.62
N ALA A 560 8.48 -15.89 17.72
CA ALA A 560 9.47 -16.96 17.67
C ALA A 560 9.34 -17.94 18.84
N ARG A 561 8.95 -17.47 20.03
CA ARG A 561 8.64 -18.35 21.16
C ARG A 561 7.47 -19.28 20.83
N ASN A 562 6.37 -18.73 20.32
CA ASN A 562 5.19 -19.50 19.93
C ASN A 562 5.55 -20.55 18.88
N VAL A 563 6.22 -20.16 17.79
CA VAL A 563 6.64 -21.11 16.75
C VAL A 563 7.54 -22.20 17.33
N LEU A 564 8.52 -21.84 18.18
CA LEU A 564 9.40 -22.83 18.78
C LEU A 564 8.65 -23.79 19.71
N ASP A 565 7.67 -23.31 20.48
CA ASP A 565 6.82 -24.17 21.32
C ASP A 565 5.95 -25.12 20.51
N GLU A 566 5.36 -24.64 19.41
CA GLU A 566 4.59 -25.49 18.48
C GLU A 566 5.48 -26.57 17.86
N MET A 567 6.67 -26.19 17.37
CA MET A 567 7.64 -27.12 16.79
C MET A 567 8.20 -28.11 17.82
N ALA A 568 8.44 -27.69 19.06
CA ALA A 568 8.97 -28.57 20.08
C ALA A 568 7.91 -29.57 20.60
N SER A 569 6.63 -29.17 20.58
CA SER A 569 5.51 -30.01 20.99
C SER A 569 4.92 -30.88 19.88
N CYS A 570 5.26 -30.64 18.61
CA CYS A 570 4.76 -31.45 17.51
C CYS A 570 5.43 -32.84 17.45
N ASP A 571 4.75 -33.78 16.80
CA ASP A 571 5.26 -35.09 16.46
C ASP A 571 6.03 -35.08 15.14
N LEU A 572 5.71 -34.13 14.24
CA LEU A 572 6.29 -34.02 12.90
C LEU A 572 6.15 -32.59 12.34
N LEU A 573 7.14 -32.15 11.55
CA LEU A 573 7.07 -30.96 10.69
C LEU A 573 6.70 -31.39 9.26
N PHE A 574 5.59 -30.88 8.73
CA PHE A 574 5.10 -31.23 7.40
C PHE A 574 5.12 -29.99 6.49
N ASN A 575 6.01 -29.95 5.50
CA ASN A 575 6.00 -28.89 4.49
C ASN A 575 5.20 -29.34 3.28
N VAL A 576 4.07 -28.68 3.06
CA VAL A 576 3.17 -28.96 1.95
C VAL A 576 3.34 -27.90 0.87
N GLY A 577 3.38 -28.37 -0.37
CA GLY A 577 3.39 -27.50 -1.54
C GLY A 577 4.76 -26.99 -1.97
N GLY A 578 4.98 -27.10 -3.28
CA GLY A 578 6.21 -26.72 -3.96
C GLY A 578 6.14 -25.35 -4.61
N GLY A 579 7.26 -24.88 -5.18
CA GLY A 579 7.28 -23.58 -5.85
C GLY A 579 8.42 -22.66 -5.41
N ASN A 580 8.87 -22.87 -4.18
CA ASN A 580 9.52 -21.79 -3.43
C ASN A 580 10.85 -22.23 -2.79
N LEU A 581 11.37 -23.42 -3.16
CA LEU A 581 12.70 -23.92 -2.77
C LEU A 581 13.74 -23.61 -3.85
N ASN A 582 13.96 -22.34 -4.15
CA ASN A 582 14.82 -21.91 -5.25
C ASN A 582 15.45 -20.51 -5.02
N SER A 583 16.40 -20.13 -5.88
CA SER A 583 17.09 -18.84 -5.83
C SER A 583 16.26 -17.66 -6.36
N VAL A 584 15.10 -17.90 -6.97
CA VAL A 584 14.21 -16.85 -7.51
C VAL A 584 13.41 -16.21 -6.37
N ILE A 585 12.98 -17.01 -5.39
CA ILE A 585 12.22 -16.58 -4.21
C ILE A 585 13.03 -16.91 -2.94
N PRO A 586 14.19 -16.26 -2.74
CA PRO A 586 15.11 -16.64 -1.67
C PRO A 586 14.46 -16.53 -0.27
N GLN A 587 13.60 -15.53 -0.04
CA GLN A 587 12.92 -15.37 1.25
C GLN A 587 12.20 -16.65 1.73
N GLU A 588 11.54 -17.36 0.82
CA GLU A 588 10.84 -18.61 1.14
C GLU A 588 11.81 -19.78 1.38
N LEU A 589 12.88 -19.84 0.58
CA LEU A 589 13.95 -20.83 0.75
C LEU A 589 14.57 -20.74 2.15
N TYR A 590 14.98 -19.53 2.58
CA TYR A 590 15.61 -19.33 3.88
C TYR A 590 14.62 -19.52 5.04
N LYS A 591 13.36 -19.09 4.89
CA LYS A 591 12.30 -19.32 5.88
C LYS A 591 12.12 -20.81 6.16
N LYS A 592 11.85 -21.60 5.11
CA LYS A 592 11.62 -23.04 5.20
C LYS A 592 12.88 -23.78 5.66
N GLY A 593 14.04 -23.41 5.14
CA GLY A 593 15.32 -23.96 5.58
C GLY A 593 15.58 -23.77 7.08
N LEU A 594 15.28 -22.59 7.63
CA LEU A 594 15.41 -22.34 9.08
C LEU A 594 14.46 -23.21 9.90
N THR A 595 13.22 -23.41 9.45
CA THR A 595 12.30 -24.34 10.13
C THR A 595 12.78 -25.79 10.06
N TYR A 596 13.41 -26.23 8.96
CA TYR A 596 13.98 -27.58 8.88
C TYR A 596 15.12 -27.76 9.88
N ILE A 597 16.02 -26.78 9.96
CA ILE A 597 17.16 -26.83 10.89
C ILE A 597 16.65 -26.85 12.34
N ALA A 598 15.67 -26.02 12.68
CA ALA A 598 15.09 -26.02 14.03
C ALA A 598 14.38 -27.34 14.36
N ALA A 599 13.64 -27.94 13.42
CA ALA A 599 13.01 -29.24 13.61
C ALA A 599 14.05 -30.36 13.82
N ASP A 600 15.13 -30.38 13.02
CA ASP A 600 16.25 -31.32 13.18
C ASP A 600 16.93 -31.18 14.55
N ILE A 601 17.19 -29.94 14.99
CA ILE A 601 17.73 -29.66 16.33
C ILE A 601 16.81 -30.24 17.43
N LEU A 602 15.50 -30.12 17.26
CA LEU A 602 14.47 -30.65 18.17
C LEU A 602 14.18 -32.15 17.99
N ASN A 603 14.93 -32.85 17.13
CA ASN A 603 14.72 -34.25 16.74
C ASN A 603 13.30 -34.52 16.21
N LYS A 604 12.74 -33.60 15.44
CA LYS A 604 11.44 -33.78 14.80
C LYS A 604 11.62 -34.29 13.37
N PRO A 605 10.89 -35.34 12.96
CA PRO A 605 10.88 -35.78 11.57
C PRO A 605 10.31 -34.68 10.67
N ILE A 606 10.85 -34.59 9.45
CA ILE A 606 10.50 -33.56 8.48
C ILE A 606 10.13 -34.23 7.17
N ILE A 607 8.92 -33.97 6.69
CA ILE A 607 8.45 -34.44 5.39
C ILE A 607 8.12 -33.25 4.51
N LEU A 608 8.56 -33.28 3.26
CA LEU A 608 8.21 -32.32 2.23
C LEU A 608 7.36 -33.01 1.18
N SER A 609 6.11 -32.59 0.98
CA SER A 609 5.22 -33.11 -0.07
C SER A 609 5.13 -32.18 -1.28
N GLY A 610 4.98 -32.75 -2.47
CA GLY A 610 4.63 -32.03 -3.70
C GLY A 610 5.63 -30.96 -4.13
N GLN A 611 6.94 -31.21 -3.97
CA GLN A 611 7.95 -30.17 -4.20
C GLN A 611 8.40 -30.07 -5.66
N THR A 612 8.70 -28.83 -6.07
CA THR A 612 9.56 -28.52 -7.23
C THR A 612 10.73 -27.70 -6.73
N ALA A 613 11.94 -28.26 -6.83
CA ALA A 613 13.18 -27.73 -6.28
C ALA A 613 14.06 -27.05 -7.33
N GLY A 614 14.68 -25.94 -6.93
CA GLY A 614 15.54 -25.12 -7.79
C GLY A 614 14.77 -24.29 -8.83
N PRO A 615 15.49 -23.56 -9.70
CA PRO A 615 16.95 -23.57 -9.85
C PRO A 615 17.69 -22.89 -8.69
N TYR A 616 18.91 -23.37 -8.41
CA TYR A 616 19.82 -22.79 -7.42
C TYR A 616 20.97 -22.07 -8.14
N THR A 617 20.80 -20.77 -8.35
CA THR A 617 21.72 -19.96 -9.17
C THR A 617 22.88 -19.38 -8.37
N LYS A 618 22.69 -19.08 -7.08
CA LYS A 618 23.71 -18.47 -6.22
C LYS A 618 24.44 -19.52 -5.38
N LEU A 619 25.74 -19.32 -5.15
CA LEU A 619 26.56 -20.23 -4.33
C LEU A 619 26.02 -20.36 -2.90
N VAL A 620 25.65 -19.25 -2.26
CA VAL A 620 25.11 -19.26 -0.89
C VAL A 620 23.81 -20.07 -0.80
N ASP A 621 22.92 -19.90 -1.78
CA ASP A 621 21.65 -20.65 -1.82
C ASP A 621 21.90 -22.15 -2.01
N ARG A 622 22.89 -22.54 -2.83
CA ARG A 622 23.30 -23.95 -3.00
C ARG A 622 23.79 -24.54 -1.69
N LEU A 623 24.73 -23.85 -1.02
CA LEU A 623 25.31 -24.32 0.24
C LEU A 623 24.26 -24.39 1.36
N PHE A 624 23.40 -23.38 1.48
CA PHE A 624 22.33 -23.36 2.45
C PHE A 624 21.29 -24.46 2.20
N SER A 625 20.84 -24.62 0.94
CA SER A 625 19.90 -25.69 0.56
C SER A 625 20.50 -27.06 0.79
N ARG A 626 21.77 -27.26 0.45
CA ARG A 626 22.51 -28.49 0.75
C ARG A 626 22.45 -28.81 2.24
N TYR A 627 22.72 -27.83 3.09
CA TYR A 627 22.74 -28.04 4.53
C TYR A 627 21.34 -28.38 5.08
N CYS A 628 20.32 -27.58 4.77
CA CYS A 628 19.01 -27.74 5.40
C CYS A 628 18.21 -28.92 4.83
N LEU A 629 18.30 -29.21 3.52
CA LEU A 629 17.57 -30.32 2.91
C LEU A 629 18.15 -31.70 3.26
N ASN A 630 19.45 -31.78 3.59
CA ASN A 630 20.03 -33.01 4.13
C ASN A 630 19.55 -33.34 5.57
N LYS A 631 18.73 -32.49 6.19
CA LYS A 631 18.05 -32.76 7.47
C LYS A 631 16.65 -33.35 7.31
N VAL A 632 16.13 -33.36 6.08
CA VAL A 632 14.79 -33.84 5.78
C VAL A 632 14.77 -35.37 5.75
N HIS A 633 13.67 -35.97 6.21
CA HIS A 633 13.48 -37.43 6.14
C HIS A 633 13.03 -37.88 4.74
N MET A 634 12.02 -37.21 4.19
CA MET A 634 11.48 -37.52 2.86
C MET A 634 11.14 -36.25 2.08
N ILE A 635 11.43 -36.27 0.77
CA ILE A 635 10.99 -35.28 -0.20
C ILE A 635 10.25 -36.01 -1.32
N THR A 636 8.99 -35.64 -1.53
CA THR A 636 8.25 -36.08 -2.72
C THR A 636 8.25 -34.98 -3.77
N PHE A 637 8.46 -35.35 -5.05
CA PHE A 637 8.50 -34.41 -6.17
C PHE A 637 7.24 -34.49 -7.02
N ARG A 638 6.81 -33.33 -7.52
CA ARG A 638 5.71 -33.22 -8.50
C ARG A 638 6.22 -32.90 -9.92
N ASP A 639 7.50 -33.11 -10.14
CA ASP A 639 8.14 -33.08 -11.43
C ASP A 639 9.05 -34.32 -11.56
N LYS A 640 8.98 -34.99 -12.71
CA LYS A 640 9.39 -36.38 -12.87
C LYS A 640 10.83 -36.70 -12.49
N LYS A 641 11.81 -35.83 -12.80
CA LYS A 641 13.24 -36.06 -12.49
C LYS A 641 14.05 -34.80 -12.24
N THR A 642 13.57 -33.64 -12.72
CA THR A 642 14.37 -32.41 -12.75
C THR A 642 14.78 -31.93 -11.35
N SER A 643 13.87 -31.92 -10.39
CA SER A 643 14.11 -31.54 -9.01
C SER A 643 15.08 -32.50 -8.33
N HIS A 644 14.88 -33.80 -8.51
CA HIS A 644 15.75 -34.85 -7.98
C HIS A 644 17.21 -34.64 -8.43
N GLU A 645 17.44 -34.49 -9.73
CA GLU A 645 18.78 -34.24 -10.29
C GLU A 645 19.40 -32.92 -9.80
N ARG A 646 18.60 -31.85 -9.71
CA ARG A 646 19.08 -30.55 -9.21
C ARG A 646 19.55 -30.63 -7.77
N LEU A 647 18.84 -31.39 -6.92
CA LEU A 647 19.19 -31.60 -5.53
C LEU A 647 20.46 -32.45 -5.38
N LEU A 648 20.59 -33.53 -6.16
CA LEU A 648 21.82 -34.33 -6.20
C LEU A 648 23.03 -33.49 -6.65
N LYS A 649 22.88 -32.64 -7.68
CA LYS A 649 23.94 -31.75 -8.19
C LYS A 649 24.45 -30.74 -7.14
N ILE A 650 23.63 -30.33 -6.19
CA ILE A 650 24.06 -29.45 -5.08
C ILE A 650 24.48 -30.23 -3.83
N GLY A 651 24.51 -31.57 -3.88
CA GLY A 651 24.97 -32.43 -2.79
C GLY A 651 23.93 -32.73 -1.71
N VAL A 652 22.63 -32.70 -2.05
CA VAL A 652 21.57 -33.22 -1.18
C VAL A 652 21.37 -34.71 -1.48
N SER A 653 21.61 -35.56 -0.50
CA SER A 653 21.50 -37.03 -0.62
C SER A 653 21.01 -37.72 0.65
N GLY A 654 20.80 -36.97 1.73
CA GLY A 654 20.26 -37.46 3.01
C GLY A 654 18.79 -37.92 2.97
N PRO A 655 17.84 -37.16 2.40
CA PRO A 655 16.43 -37.54 2.41
C PRO A 655 16.12 -38.69 1.45
N VAL A 656 15.06 -39.44 1.76
CA VAL A 656 14.40 -40.32 0.79
C VAL A 656 13.72 -39.45 -0.26
N MET A 657 14.15 -39.58 -1.51
CA MET A 657 13.69 -38.76 -2.62
C MET A 657 12.81 -39.60 -3.54
N VAL A 658 11.53 -39.21 -3.71
CA VAL A 658 10.52 -40.02 -4.42
C VAL A 658 9.77 -39.17 -5.44
N ASP A 659 9.62 -39.69 -6.65
CA ASP A 659 8.73 -39.10 -7.65
C ASP A 659 7.28 -39.42 -7.28
N ALA A 660 6.52 -38.37 -6.99
CA ALA A 660 5.12 -38.43 -6.60
C ALA A 660 4.26 -37.66 -7.62
N ALA A 661 3.15 -37.08 -7.16
CA ALA A 661 2.32 -36.17 -7.91
C ALA A 661 2.01 -34.96 -7.03
N ASP A 662 1.31 -33.98 -7.59
CA ASP A 662 0.85 -32.83 -6.83
C ASP A 662 -0.21 -33.21 -5.79
N ASP A 663 -0.10 -32.71 -4.56
CA ASP A 663 -1.01 -33.01 -3.45
C ASP A 663 -2.47 -32.65 -3.80
N ALA A 664 -2.68 -31.62 -4.62
CA ALA A 664 -3.99 -31.14 -5.05
C ALA A 664 -4.79 -32.14 -5.94
N MET A 665 -4.15 -33.21 -6.41
CA MET A 665 -4.81 -34.28 -7.18
C MET A 665 -6.02 -34.88 -6.43
N THR A 666 -5.99 -34.88 -5.10
CA THR A 666 -6.98 -35.52 -4.22
C THR A 666 -8.04 -34.58 -3.63
N ILE A 667 -8.04 -33.29 -4.01
CA ILE A 667 -9.05 -32.31 -3.56
C ILE A 667 -10.46 -32.80 -3.91
N PRO A 668 -11.45 -32.66 -2.99
CA PRO A 668 -12.82 -33.07 -3.23
C PRO A 668 -13.54 -32.14 -4.22
N LEU A 669 -14.68 -32.60 -4.70
CA LEU A 669 -15.53 -31.85 -5.62
C LEU A 669 -16.78 -31.35 -4.90
N ILE A 670 -17.30 -30.23 -5.37
CA ILE A 670 -18.66 -29.82 -5.04
C ILE A 670 -19.64 -30.52 -5.98
N ASP A 671 -20.93 -30.44 -5.66
CA ASP A 671 -21.97 -31.10 -6.44
C ASP A 671 -22.07 -30.53 -7.87
N VAL A 672 -22.44 -31.38 -8.84
CA VAL A 672 -22.51 -31.00 -10.26
C VAL A 672 -23.64 -29.98 -10.51
N TYR A 673 -24.77 -30.08 -9.79
CA TYR A 673 -25.83 -29.11 -9.87
C TYR A 673 -25.36 -27.75 -9.33
N GLU A 674 -24.69 -27.74 -8.18
CA GLU A 674 -24.11 -26.51 -7.61
C GLU A 674 -23.10 -25.86 -8.56
N THR A 675 -22.20 -26.67 -9.14
CA THR A 675 -21.22 -26.21 -10.15
C THR A 675 -21.92 -25.56 -11.35
N LYS A 676 -23.00 -26.17 -11.85
CA LYS A 676 -23.79 -25.61 -12.94
C LYS A 676 -24.46 -24.29 -12.56
N GLN A 677 -25.00 -24.17 -11.34
CA GLN A 677 -25.61 -22.91 -10.88
C GLN A 677 -24.58 -21.78 -10.83
N ILE A 678 -23.35 -22.07 -10.39
CA ILE A 678 -22.26 -21.10 -10.40
C ILE A 678 -21.94 -20.66 -11.83
N LEU A 679 -21.80 -21.59 -12.78
CA LEU A 679 -21.57 -21.25 -14.19
C LEU A 679 -22.73 -20.45 -14.80
N ILE A 680 -23.98 -20.77 -14.47
CA ILE A 680 -25.15 -20.00 -14.92
C ILE A 680 -25.11 -18.57 -14.37
N ARG A 681 -24.72 -18.41 -13.10
CA ARG A 681 -24.61 -17.08 -12.46
C ARG A 681 -23.51 -16.22 -13.09
N GLU A 682 -22.34 -16.80 -13.33
CA GLU A 682 -21.19 -16.09 -13.90
C GLU A 682 -21.37 -15.82 -15.41
N LEU A 683 -21.86 -16.81 -16.16
CA LEU A 683 -21.79 -16.82 -17.62
C LEU A 683 -23.15 -16.69 -18.30
N GLY A 684 -24.24 -16.85 -17.56
CA GLY A 684 -25.61 -16.87 -18.06
C GLY A 684 -26.06 -18.27 -18.50
N ALA A 685 -27.38 -18.52 -18.45
CA ALA A 685 -27.98 -19.83 -18.74
C ALA A 685 -27.63 -20.39 -20.14
N ASN A 686 -27.43 -19.51 -21.12
CA ASN A 686 -27.06 -19.91 -22.48
C ASN A 686 -25.69 -20.62 -22.55
N TRP A 687 -24.79 -20.39 -21.59
CA TRP A 687 -23.48 -21.03 -21.56
C TRP A 687 -23.55 -22.50 -21.12
N VAL A 688 -24.51 -22.82 -20.26
CA VAL A 688 -24.68 -24.17 -19.68
C VAL A 688 -25.65 -25.01 -20.51
N LYS A 689 -26.25 -24.44 -21.56
CA LYS A 689 -27.01 -25.21 -22.55
C LYS A 689 -26.12 -26.27 -23.18
N ASN A 690 -26.73 -27.43 -23.43
CA ASN A 690 -26.10 -28.54 -24.13
C ASN A 690 -26.13 -28.23 -25.64
N ASP A 691 -25.23 -27.36 -26.08
CA ASP A 691 -24.91 -27.17 -27.49
C ASP A 691 -23.67 -27.98 -27.86
N LYS A 692 -23.50 -28.28 -29.16
CA LYS A 692 -22.37 -29.10 -29.65
C LYS A 692 -21.04 -28.33 -29.71
N ARG A 693 -20.99 -27.10 -29.19
CA ARG A 693 -19.82 -26.22 -29.29
C ARG A 693 -18.72 -26.66 -28.34
N LEU A 694 -17.48 -26.44 -28.76
CA LEU A 694 -16.31 -26.77 -27.95
C LEU A 694 -16.17 -25.77 -26.80
N LYS A 695 -16.18 -26.22 -25.54
CA LYS A 695 -16.00 -25.34 -24.38
C LYS A 695 -14.56 -25.43 -23.88
N VAL A 696 -13.82 -24.32 -23.95
CA VAL A 696 -12.41 -24.27 -23.56
C VAL A 696 -12.24 -23.34 -22.35
N ALA A 697 -11.71 -23.91 -21.26
CA ALA A 697 -11.24 -23.12 -20.14
C ALA A 697 -9.85 -22.56 -20.46
N MET A 698 -9.62 -21.28 -20.20
CA MET A 698 -8.34 -20.64 -20.41
C MET A 698 -7.85 -19.93 -19.15
N ASN A 699 -6.54 -19.78 -19.01
CA ASN A 699 -5.95 -19.03 -17.89
C ASN A 699 -4.62 -18.38 -18.27
N LEU A 700 -4.47 -17.11 -17.90
CA LEU A 700 -3.18 -16.40 -17.88
C LEU A 700 -2.82 -15.93 -16.46
N LYS A 701 -1.53 -15.87 -16.15
CA LYS A 701 -1.02 -15.63 -14.79
C LYS A 701 -0.89 -14.14 -14.47
N GLY A 702 -1.74 -13.58 -13.62
CA GLY A 702 -1.76 -12.15 -13.21
C GLY A 702 -0.43 -11.64 -12.65
N SER A 703 0.30 -12.48 -11.89
CA SER A 703 1.63 -12.13 -11.35
C SER A 703 2.68 -11.72 -12.40
N LEU A 704 2.45 -11.99 -13.69
CA LEU A 704 3.29 -11.48 -14.78
C LEU A 704 3.42 -9.94 -14.76
N LYS A 705 2.43 -9.21 -14.21
CA LYS A 705 2.44 -7.74 -14.05
C LYS A 705 3.48 -7.25 -13.01
N ILE A 706 3.79 -8.05 -11.98
CA ILE A 706 4.67 -7.65 -10.87
C ILE A 706 6.16 -7.93 -11.16
N PHE A 707 6.47 -8.94 -11.98
CA PHE A 707 7.85 -9.39 -12.18
C PHE A 707 8.71 -8.52 -13.14
N LYS A 708 8.35 -7.24 -13.37
CA LYS A 708 9.28 -6.25 -13.94
C LYS A 708 10.48 -6.17 -12.98
N HIS A 709 11.68 -6.52 -13.45
CA HIS A 709 12.94 -6.66 -12.68
C HIS A 709 13.28 -8.03 -12.05
N ALA A 710 12.47 -9.08 -12.22
CA ALA A 710 12.86 -10.46 -11.84
C ALA A 710 13.34 -11.31 -13.04
N GLY A 711 13.84 -10.66 -14.09
CA GLY A 711 14.34 -11.31 -15.31
C GLY A 711 13.53 -11.03 -16.58
N LYS A 712 12.35 -10.39 -16.49
CA LYS A 712 11.58 -9.94 -17.66
C LYS A 712 12.24 -8.75 -18.35
N LYS A 713 12.30 -8.80 -19.69
CA LYS A 713 12.82 -7.72 -20.55
C LYS A 713 11.71 -6.80 -21.07
N THR A 714 10.47 -7.27 -21.16
CA THR A 714 9.33 -6.56 -21.78
C THR A 714 8.12 -6.42 -20.83
N GLU A 715 7.15 -5.58 -21.20
CA GLU A 715 5.83 -5.53 -20.54
C GLU A 715 4.99 -6.76 -20.91
N VAL A 716 3.95 -7.09 -20.14
CA VAL A 716 3.08 -8.28 -20.33
C VAL A 716 2.23 -8.23 -21.61
N LYS A 717 2.49 -7.23 -22.48
CA LYS A 717 1.73 -6.96 -23.69
C LYS A 717 1.75 -8.16 -24.64
N ASN A 718 2.92 -8.78 -24.84
CA ASN A 718 3.08 -9.91 -25.75
C ASN A 718 2.26 -11.12 -25.32
N GLU A 719 2.25 -11.47 -24.03
CA GLU A 719 1.49 -12.63 -23.55
C GLU A 719 -0.03 -12.41 -23.64
N ILE A 720 -0.49 -11.17 -23.39
CA ILE A 720 -1.90 -10.80 -23.55
C ILE A 720 -2.31 -10.91 -25.03
N GLU A 721 -1.51 -10.33 -25.93
CA GLU A 721 -1.78 -10.33 -27.37
C GLU A 721 -1.75 -11.76 -27.93
N LEU A 722 -0.74 -12.55 -27.57
CA LEU A 722 -0.63 -13.94 -27.98
C LEU A 722 -1.81 -14.76 -27.48
N MET A 723 -2.20 -14.62 -26.21
CA MET A 723 -3.35 -15.34 -25.64
C MET A 723 -4.67 -14.95 -26.31
N ALA A 724 -4.86 -13.66 -26.62
CA ALA A 724 -6.04 -13.16 -27.33
C ALA A 724 -6.14 -13.76 -28.74
N ILE A 725 -5.03 -13.75 -29.50
CA ILE A 725 -4.98 -14.31 -30.86
C ILE A 725 -5.22 -15.83 -30.83
N ILE A 726 -4.66 -16.55 -29.85
CA ILE A 726 -4.93 -17.99 -29.66
C ILE A 726 -6.42 -18.21 -29.40
N ALA A 727 -7.03 -17.47 -28.47
CA ALA A 727 -8.44 -17.62 -28.14
C ALA A 727 -9.36 -17.33 -29.34
N ASP A 728 -9.11 -16.23 -30.08
CA ASP A 728 -9.83 -15.91 -31.31
C ASP A 728 -9.70 -17.02 -32.36
N SER A 729 -8.48 -17.52 -32.57
CA SER A 729 -8.21 -18.57 -33.55
C SER A 729 -8.89 -19.90 -33.20
N ILE A 730 -9.04 -20.21 -31.90
CA ILE A 730 -9.80 -21.39 -31.44
C ILE A 730 -11.28 -21.22 -31.73
N ILE A 731 -11.83 -20.02 -31.49
CA ILE A 731 -13.23 -19.70 -31.81
C ILE A 731 -13.47 -19.84 -33.31
N ASP A 732 -12.65 -19.19 -34.15
CA ASP A 732 -12.82 -19.16 -35.60
C ASP A 732 -12.71 -20.55 -36.24
N LYS A 733 -11.78 -21.39 -35.75
CA LYS A 733 -11.53 -22.70 -36.35
C LYS A 733 -12.46 -23.81 -35.85
N TYR A 734 -12.91 -23.74 -34.60
CA TYR A 734 -13.60 -24.86 -33.94
C TYR A 734 -15.01 -24.51 -33.42
N ASP A 735 -15.54 -23.31 -33.71
CA ASP A 735 -16.82 -22.82 -33.16
C ASP A 735 -16.87 -22.98 -31.63
N ALA A 736 -15.85 -22.41 -30.99
CA ALA A 736 -15.60 -22.61 -29.57
C ALA A 736 -16.17 -21.49 -28.69
N GLN A 737 -16.34 -21.84 -27.43
CA GLN A 737 -16.71 -20.95 -26.33
C GLN A 737 -15.57 -20.91 -25.31
N ILE A 738 -15.04 -19.71 -25.05
CA ILE A 738 -13.87 -19.52 -24.18
C ILE A 738 -14.30 -18.98 -22.81
N VAL A 739 -13.82 -19.59 -21.73
CA VAL A 739 -13.94 -19.01 -20.37
C VAL A 739 -12.59 -18.89 -19.73
N PHE A 740 -12.23 -17.68 -19.34
CA PHE A 740 -11.07 -17.42 -18.51
C PHE A 740 -11.40 -17.67 -17.03
N ILE A 741 -10.65 -18.60 -16.41
CA ILE A 741 -10.87 -19.01 -15.01
C ILE A 741 -9.68 -18.57 -14.16
N PRO A 742 -9.85 -17.63 -13.20
CA PRO A 742 -8.80 -17.19 -12.29
C PRO A 742 -8.47 -18.27 -11.26
N THR A 743 -7.20 -18.35 -10.85
CA THR A 743 -6.75 -19.26 -9.77
C THR A 743 -5.97 -18.54 -8.67
N ASP A 744 -5.90 -17.21 -8.76
CA ASP A 744 -5.18 -16.34 -7.83
C ASP A 744 -5.89 -15.01 -7.73
N TYR A 745 -6.22 -14.64 -6.49
CA TYR A 745 -6.97 -13.44 -6.15
C TYR A 745 -6.16 -12.47 -5.28
N CYS A 746 -4.83 -12.64 -5.18
CA CYS A 746 -4.06 -11.73 -4.34
C CYS A 746 -3.98 -10.33 -5.00
N ASP A 747 -4.14 -9.29 -4.18
CA ASP A 747 -4.04 -7.89 -4.62
C ASP A 747 -2.74 -7.64 -5.42
N GLY A 748 -2.88 -7.12 -6.63
CA GLY A 748 -1.78 -6.82 -7.55
C GLY A 748 -1.29 -8.00 -8.41
N VAL A 749 -1.73 -9.23 -8.15
CA VAL A 749 -1.47 -10.42 -8.99
C VAL A 749 -2.75 -11.13 -9.43
N ASP A 750 -3.91 -10.53 -9.16
CA ASP A 750 -5.22 -11.06 -9.51
C ASP A 750 -5.31 -11.44 -10.99
N ASP A 751 -5.65 -12.70 -11.23
CA ASP A 751 -5.77 -13.25 -12.58
C ASP A 751 -6.90 -12.56 -13.38
N ARG A 752 -7.99 -12.13 -12.72
CA ARG A 752 -9.20 -11.58 -13.36
C ARG A 752 -8.92 -10.32 -14.17
N GLU A 753 -8.08 -9.44 -13.64
CA GLU A 753 -7.69 -8.22 -14.34
C GLU A 753 -7.00 -8.55 -15.66
N LEU A 754 -6.06 -9.51 -15.62
CA LEU A 754 -5.29 -9.91 -16.80
C LEU A 754 -6.16 -10.68 -17.80
N HIS A 755 -7.08 -11.50 -17.32
CA HIS A 755 -8.05 -12.21 -18.17
C HIS A 755 -8.99 -11.24 -18.88
N THR A 756 -9.44 -10.20 -18.17
CA THR A 756 -10.23 -9.11 -18.75
C THR A 756 -9.45 -8.36 -19.83
N ASP A 757 -8.17 -8.07 -19.59
CA ASP A 757 -7.29 -7.44 -20.58
C ASP A 757 -7.18 -8.30 -21.86
N VAL A 758 -7.10 -9.63 -21.74
CA VAL A 758 -7.11 -10.56 -22.87
C VAL A 758 -8.44 -10.51 -23.63
N VAL A 759 -9.57 -10.63 -22.94
CA VAL A 759 -10.91 -10.61 -23.57
C VAL A 759 -11.18 -9.28 -24.27
N GLN A 760 -10.71 -8.16 -23.73
CA GLN A 760 -10.85 -6.85 -24.37
C GLN A 760 -10.04 -6.71 -25.67
N LYS A 761 -8.95 -7.48 -25.81
CA LYS A 761 -8.11 -7.52 -27.00
C LYS A 761 -8.62 -8.47 -28.09
N MET A 762 -9.50 -9.40 -27.73
CA MET A 762 -10.10 -10.35 -28.67
C MET A 762 -11.06 -9.68 -29.65
N HIS A 763 -11.05 -10.14 -30.90
CA HIS A 763 -12.05 -9.78 -31.89
C HIS A 763 -13.39 -10.49 -31.62
N ASN A 764 -13.36 -11.76 -31.24
CA ASN A 764 -14.54 -12.59 -30.95
C ASN A 764 -14.97 -12.56 -29.47
N LYS A 765 -14.85 -11.39 -28.82
CA LYS A 765 -15.15 -11.21 -27.38
C LYS A 765 -16.57 -11.62 -26.95
N HIS A 766 -17.53 -11.71 -27.87
CA HIS A 766 -18.89 -12.15 -27.58
C HIS A 766 -18.97 -13.66 -27.26
N ALA A 767 -18.00 -14.45 -27.71
CA ALA A 767 -17.86 -15.88 -27.45
C ALA A 767 -16.84 -16.19 -26.33
N ALA A 768 -16.37 -15.16 -25.61
CA ALA A 768 -15.43 -15.29 -24.50
C ALA A 768 -15.93 -14.58 -23.23
N LYS A 769 -15.65 -15.15 -22.06
CA LYS A 769 -16.01 -14.55 -20.76
C LYS A 769 -14.93 -14.80 -19.71
N THR A 770 -14.90 -13.97 -18.67
CA THR A 770 -14.07 -14.15 -17.47
C THR A 770 -14.97 -14.50 -16.30
N ILE A 771 -14.55 -15.42 -15.43
CA ILE A 771 -15.19 -15.64 -14.12
C ILE A 771 -14.75 -14.51 -13.19
N GLU A 772 -15.72 -13.77 -12.66
CA GLU A 772 -15.49 -12.59 -11.81
C GLU A 772 -15.52 -12.96 -10.31
N GLY A 773 -16.26 -14.01 -9.94
CA GLY A 773 -16.37 -14.47 -8.56
C GLY A 773 -15.07 -15.05 -7.98
N GLU A 774 -14.93 -14.91 -6.66
CA GLU A 774 -13.87 -15.56 -5.88
C GLU A 774 -14.34 -16.93 -5.39
N TYR A 775 -13.63 -17.98 -5.82
CA TYR A 775 -14.01 -19.36 -5.55
C TYR A 775 -12.83 -20.10 -4.92
N ASN A 776 -13.12 -20.95 -3.93
CA ASN A 776 -12.10 -21.82 -3.34
C ASN A 776 -11.66 -22.91 -4.33
N ASP A 777 -10.65 -23.67 -3.91
CA ASP A 777 -10.02 -24.75 -4.69
C ASP A 777 -10.98 -25.85 -5.12
N THR A 778 -11.85 -26.33 -4.22
CA THR A 778 -12.86 -27.36 -4.53
C THR A 778 -13.84 -26.90 -5.60
N THR A 779 -14.27 -25.64 -5.52
CA THR A 779 -15.19 -25.02 -6.48
C THR A 779 -14.51 -24.81 -7.82
N LEU A 780 -13.30 -24.21 -7.85
CA LEU A 780 -12.56 -23.99 -9.09
C LEU A 780 -12.23 -25.29 -9.82
N LYS A 781 -11.80 -26.33 -9.10
CA LYS A 781 -11.55 -27.65 -9.66
C LYS A 781 -12.82 -28.22 -10.30
N SER A 782 -13.96 -28.09 -9.64
CA SER A 782 -15.26 -28.55 -10.15
C SER A 782 -15.69 -27.77 -11.40
N LEU A 783 -15.51 -26.44 -11.41
CA LEU A 783 -15.78 -25.58 -12.56
C LEU A 783 -14.95 -25.96 -13.77
N ILE A 784 -13.64 -26.16 -13.61
CA ILE A 784 -12.74 -26.59 -14.70
C ILE A 784 -13.19 -27.95 -15.26
N GLY A 785 -13.70 -28.85 -14.41
CA GLY A 785 -14.24 -30.15 -14.81
C GLY A 785 -15.42 -30.11 -15.77
N MET A 786 -16.05 -28.95 -15.97
CA MET A 786 -17.20 -28.77 -16.87
C MET A 786 -16.81 -28.42 -18.33
N PHE A 787 -15.51 -28.37 -18.64
CA PHE A 787 -14.98 -27.97 -19.94
C PHE A 787 -14.43 -29.15 -20.75
N ASP A 788 -14.36 -28.99 -22.07
CA ASP A 788 -13.85 -30.00 -23.01
C ASP A 788 -12.33 -29.99 -23.13
N ALA A 789 -11.72 -28.83 -22.88
CA ALA A 789 -10.28 -28.62 -22.88
C ALA A 789 -9.89 -27.46 -21.97
N ALA A 790 -8.64 -27.46 -21.49
CA ALA A 790 -8.06 -26.41 -20.67
C ALA A 790 -6.72 -25.93 -21.24
N ILE A 791 -6.51 -24.62 -21.42
CA ILE A 791 -5.26 -24.06 -21.96
C ILE A 791 -4.79 -22.92 -21.07
N GLY A 792 -3.60 -23.01 -20.48
CA GLY A 792 -3.16 -21.90 -19.62
C GLY A 792 -1.75 -21.94 -19.06
N ALA A 793 -1.41 -20.87 -18.33
CA ALA A 793 -0.07 -20.62 -17.80
C ALA A 793 0.07 -20.87 -16.29
N ARG A 794 -1.04 -21.00 -15.55
CA ARG A 794 -1.04 -21.41 -14.14
C ARG A 794 -0.86 -22.92 -14.03
N TYR A 795 0.04 -23.33 -13.14
CA TYR A 795 0.33 -24.74 -12.89
C TYR A 795 -0.89 -25.46 -12.30
N HIS A 796 -1.48 -24.94 -11.23
CA HIS A 796 -2.62 -25.59 -10.57
C HIS A 796 -3.89 -25.58 -11.42
N PHE A 797 -4.07 -24.62 -12.33
CA PHE A 797 -5.11 -24.69 -13.36
C PHE A 797 -4.99 -25.98 -14.21
N CYS A 798 -3.77 -26.31 -14.65
CA CYS A 798 -3.50 -27.54 -15.41
C CYS A 798 -3.62 -28.80 -14.54
N VAL A 799 -3.19 -28.76 -13.27
CA VAL A 799 -3.36 -29.88 -12.32
C VAL A 799 -4.84 -30.17 -12.09
N PHE A 800 -5.66 -29.14 -11.86
CA PHE A 800 -7.10 -29.28 -11.69
C PHE A 800 -7.73 -29.90 -12.93
N ALA A 801 -7.41 -29.39 -14.13
CA ALA A 801 -7.88 -29.95 -15.39
C ALA A 801 -7.51 -31.44 -15.54
N ALA A 802 -6.24 -31.78 -15.36
CA ALA A 802 -5.76 -33.16 -15.43
C ALA A 802 -6.51 -34.07 -14.44
N SER A 803 -6.65 -33.63 -13.18
CA SER A 803 -7.32 -34.41 -12.12
C SER A 803 -8.82 -34.62 -12.36
N MET A 804 -9.43 -33.79 -13.21
CA MET A 804 -10.82 -33.86 -13.67
C MET A 804 -10.98 -34.57 -15.02
N LEU A 805 -9.91 -35.15 -15.56
CA LEU A 805 -9.89 -35.79 -16.87
C LEU A 805 -10.23 -34.82 -18.02
N VAL A 806 -9.99 -33.53 -17.81
CA VAL A 806 -10.08 -32.50 -18.84
C VAL A 806 -8.72 -32.41 -19.53
N PRO A 807 -8.65 -32.68 -20.85
CA PRO A 807 -7.43 -32.47 -21.62
C PRO A 807 -6.88 -31.07 -21.39
N TYR A 808 -5.59 -30.95 -21.06
CA TYR A 808 -4.96 -29.67 -20.76
C TYR A 808 -3.76 -29.40 -21.66
N CYS A 809 -3.45 -28.13 -21.90
CA CYS A 809 -2.23 -27.68 -22.57
C CYS A 809 -1.60 -26.53 -21.78
N GLY A 810 -0.41 -26.77 -21.23
CA GLY A 810 0.34 -25.77 -20.49
C GLY A 810 1.19 -24.90 -21.42
N ILE A 811 1.01 -23.58 -21.35
CA ILE A 811 1.85 -22.61 -22.07
C ILE A 811 2.62 -21.78 -21.03
N ALA A 812 3.94 -21.98 -20.97
CA ALA A 812 4.74 -21.39 -19.92
C ALA A 812 5.24 -19.98 -20.26
N SER A 813 5.33 -19.11 -19.24
CA SER A 813 6.09 -17.87 -19.29
C SER A 813 7.20 -17.93 -18.23
N GLY A 814 8.45 -17.88 -18.69
CA GLY A 814 9.64 -17.98 -17.86
C GLY A 814 10.11 -19.39 -17.51
N VAL A 815 11.41 -19.52 -17.22
CA VAL A 815 12.14 -20.78 -16.94
C VAL A 815 11.50 -21.59 -15.81
N TYR A 816 10.99 -20.91 -14.79
CA TYR A 816 10.46 -21.59 -13.61
C TYR A 816 9.12 -22.28 -13.89
N GLN A 817 8.22 -21.62 -14.62
CA GLN A 817 6.93 -22.21 -14.98
C GLN A 817 7.09 -23.32 -16.02
N ARG A 818 8.07 -23.20 -16.92
CA ARG A 818 8.46 -24.27 -17.85
C ARG A 818 8.75 -25.58 -17.11
N THR A 819 9.58 -25.51 -16.05
CA THR A 819 9.89 -26.71 -15.24
C THR A 819 8.62 -27.34 -14.66
N LYS A 820 7.69 -26.53 -14.12
CA LYS A 820 6.47 -27.05 -13.49
C LYS A 820 5.52 -27.69 -14.51
N LEU A 821 5.17 -26.96 -15.57
CA LEU A 821 4.20 -27.42 -16.58
C LEU A 821 4.73 -28.61 -17.37
N GLN A 822 6.01 -28.61 -17.73
CA GLN A 822 6.69 -29.77 -18.31
C GLN A 822 6.64 -30.96 -17.35
N GLY A 823 6.94 -30.75 -16.06
CA GLY A 823 6.89 -31.80 -15.04
C GLY A 823 5.53 -32.49 -14.94
N LEU A 824 4.42 -31.74 -15.01
CA LEU A 824 3.07 -32.32 -15.02
C LEU A 824 2.82 -33.15 -16.29
N SER A 825 3.19 -32.62 -17.46
CA SER A 825 3.13 -33.33 -18.74
C SER A 825 3.90 -34.66 -18.70
N ASP A 826 5.12 -34.63 -18.17
CA ASP A 826 6.01 -35.79 -18.08
C ASP A 826 5.47 -36.87 -17.12
N LEU A 827 4.86 -36.45 -16.00
CA LEU A 827 4.18 -37.33 -15.04
C LEU A 827 2.95 -37.99 -15.65
N CYS A 828 2.21 -37.26 -16.49
CA CYS A 828 1.06 -37.80 -17.21
C CYS A 828 1.45 -38.66 -18.43
N GLY A 829 2.71 -38.59 -18.88
CA GLY A 829 3.15 -39.25 -20.12
C GLY A 829 2.53 -38.61 -21.38
N LEU A 830 2.32 -37.28 -21.34
CA LEU A 830 1.58 -36.51 -22.35
C LEU A 830 2.38 -35.30 -22.83
N PRO A 831 3.50 -35.48 -23.56
CA PRO A 831 4.34 -34.37 -24.04
C PRO A 831 3.58 -33.34 -24.89
N GLN A 832 2.50 -33.73 -25.57
CA GLN A 832 1.62 -32.83 -26.32
C GLN A 832 0.82 -31.85 -25.45
N CYS A 833 0.75 -32.08 -24.14
CA CYS A 833 0.07 -31.21 -23.18
C CYS A 833 0.97 -30.07 -22.67
N TYR A 834 2.12 -29.83 -23.30
CA TYR A 834 3.06 -28.77 -22.94
C TYR A 834 3.68 -28.10 -24.18
N ILE A 835 3.67 -26.76 -24.18
CA ILE A 835 4.34 -25.93 -25.18
C ILE A 835 5.64 -25.39 -24.57
N ASN A 836 6.77 -25.65 -25.23
CA ASN A 836 8.10 -25.34 -24.71
C ASN A 836 8.53 -23.89 -24.95
N GLU A 837 7.92 -23.27 -25.94
CA GLU A 837 8.13 -21.88 -26.34
C GLU A 837 7.68 -20.94 -25.23
N ASP A 838 8.53 -19.96 -24.91
CA ASP A 838 8.28 -19.01 -23.83
C ASP A 838 7.36 -17.89 -24.34
N MET A 839 6.20 -17.71 -23.71
CA MET A 839 5.20 -16.72 -24.14
C MET A 839 5.75 -15.28 -24.17
N GLU A 840 6.82 -14.96 -23.43
CA GLU A 840 7.44 -13.62 -23.49
C GLU A 840 8.03 -13.33 -24.88
N THR A 841 8.44 -14.37 -25.63
CA THR A 841 9.17 -14.27 -26.90
C THR A 841 8.54 -15.02 -28.07
N ALA A 842 7.61 -15.94 -27.81
CA ALA A 842 6.97 -16.76 -28.83
C ALA A 842 6.04 -15.92 -29.73
N SER A 843 6.04 -16.23 -31.02
CA SER A 843 5.05 -15.76 -31.97
C SER A 843 3.81 -16.66 -31.98
N PHE A 844 2.77 -16.27 -32.71
CA PHE A 844 1.57 -17.10 -32.89
C PHE A 844 1.90 -18.43 -33.60
N ASP A 845 2.72 -18.38 -34.66
CA ASP A 845 3.06 -19.57 -35.45
C ASP A 845 3.85 -20.60 -34.64
N ASP A 846 4.66 -20.15 -33.68
CA ASP A 846 5.43 -21.00 -32.78
C ASP A 846 4.56 -21.90 -31.89
N VAL A 847 3.34 -21.45 -31.57
CA VAL A 847 2.44 -22.13 -30.60
C VAL A 847 1.20 -22.72 -31.25
N TRP A 848 0.71 -22.13 -32.34
CA TRP A 848 -0.58 -22.48 -32.93
C TRP A 848 -0.67 -23.92 -33.43
N GLY A 849 0.38 -24.41 -34.09
CA GLY A 849 0.42 -25.80 -34.59
C GLY A 849 0.21 -26.83 -33.48
N LYS A 850 0.85 -26.60 -32.32
CA LYS A 850 0.72 -27.48 -31.14
C LYS A 850 -0.67 -27.38 -30.50
N ILE A 851 -1.26 -26.19 -30.46
CA ILE A 851 -2.63 -26.00 -29.97
C ILE A 851 -3.63 -26.75 -30.86
N GLN A 852 -3.44 -26.72 -32.18
CA GLN A 852 -4.31 -27.46 -33.11
C GLN A 852 -4.20 -28.96 -32.90
N GLU A 853 -2.97 -29.48 -32.78
CA GLU A 853 -2.72 -30.89 -32.48
C GLU A 853 -3.35 -31.30 -31.15
N PHE A 854 -3.14 -30.51 -30.09
CA PHE A 854 -3.76 -30.71 -28.79
C PHE A 854 -5.29 -30.78 -28.84
N ILE A 855 -5.95 -29.83 -29.51
CA ILE A 855 -7.42 -29.81 -29.64
C ILE A 855 -7.91 -31.04 -30.41
N LYS A 856 -7.20 -31.44 -31.47
CA LYS A 856 -7.52 -32.63 -32.26
C LYS A 856 -7.41 -33.91 -31.41
N ASP A 857 -6.34 -34.02 -30.62
CA ASP A 857 -6.02 -35.20 -29.82
C ASP A 857 -6.74 -35.26 -28.47
N ARG A 858 -7.59 -34.27 -28.15
CA ARG A 858 -8.25 -34.15 -26.83
C ARG A 858 -8.92 -35.43 -26.34
N GLN A 859 -9.55 -36.23 -27.22
CA GLN A 859 -10.20 -37.48 -26.83
C GLN A 859 -9.18 -38.58 -26.48
N ILE A 860 -8.06 -38.63 -27.21
CA ILE A 860 -6.94 -39.55 -26.93
C ILE A 860 -6.28 -39.17 -25.61
N ILE A 861 -6.05 -37.87 -25.39
CA ILE A 861 -5.51 -37.32 -24.15
C ILE A 861 -6.43 -37.67 -22.96
N LYS A 862 -7.74 -37.45 -23.10
CA LYS A 862 -8.74 -37.82 -22.08
C LYS A 862 -8.69 -39.30 -21.73
N GLN A 863 -8.54 -40.17 -22.72
CA GLN A 863 -8.45 -41.61 -22.50
C GLN A 863 -7.15 -42.00 -21.77
N LYS A 864 -6.02 -41.35 -22.08
CA LYS A 864 -4.76 -41.55 -21.33
C LYS A 864 -4.87 -41.02 -19.90
N LEU A 865 -5.51 -39.86 -19.70
CA LEU A 865 -5.76 -39.30 -18.37
C LEU A 865 -6.57 -40.26 -17.48
N LYS A 866 -7.59 -40.94 -18.02
CA LYS A 866 -8.36 -41.96 -17.26
C LYS A 866 -7.49 -43.05 -16.65
N ASN A 867 -6.40 -43.43 -17.33
CA ASN A 867 -5.50 -44.47 -16.87
C ASN A 867 -4.47 -43.94 -15.86
N ILE A 868 -3.88 -42.77 -16.13
CA ILE A 868 -2.77 -42.26 -15.30
C ILE A 868 -3.22 -41.49 -14.07
N VAL A 869 -4.37 -40.80 -14.10
CA VAL A 869 -4.84 -39.96 -12.97
C VAL A 869 -5.10 -40.74 -11.69
N PRO A 870 -5.68 -41.97 -11.69
CA PRO A 870 -5.77 -42.78 -10.48
C PRO A 870 -4.39 -43.07 -9.86
N VAL A 871 -3.40 -43.39 -10.69
CA VAL A 871 -2.01 -43.61 -10.24
C VAL A 871 -1.41 -42.33 -9.67
N LEU A 872 -1.66 -41.17 -10.29
CA LEU A 872 -1.19 -39.88 -9.77
C LEU A 872 -1.85 -39.54 -8.43
N LYS A 873 -3.15 -39.82 -8.25
CA LYS A 873 -3.83 -39.67 -6.95
C LYS A 873 -3.22 -40.57 -5.87
N GLU A 874 -2.85 -41.80 -6.20
CA GLU A 874 -2.15 -42.68 -5.25
C GLU A 874 -0.75 -42.17 -4.92
N LYS A 875 -0.03 -41.65 -5.92
CA LYS A 875 1.31 -41.07 -5.78
C LYS A 875 1.30 -39.78 -4.97
N SER A 876 0.30 -38.92 -5.11
CA SER A 876 0.20 -37.69 -4.30
C SER A 876 0.06 -38.01 -2.81
N LEU A 877 -0.52 -39.16 -2.45
CA LEU A 877 -0.68 -39.59 -1.06
C LEU A 877 0.60 -40.16 -0.42
N ILE A 878 1.72 -40.28 -1.14
CA ILE A 878 2.97 -40.85 -0.58
C ILE A 878 3.45 -40.06 0.64
N GLY A 879 3.44 -38.72 0.58
CA GLY A 879 3.83 -37.86 1.70
C GLY A 879 2.94 -38.06 2.91
N VAL A 880 1.61 -38.04 2.71
CA VAL A 880 0.59 -38.28 3.74
C VAL A 880 0.74 -39.66 4.38
N LYS A 881 0.97 -40.72 3.60
CA LYS A 881 1.16 -42.09 4.09
C LYS A 881 2.43 -42.21 4.95
N GLU A 882 3.51 -41.51 4.60
CA GLU A 882 4.71 -41.50 5.44
C GLU A 882 4.48 -40.70 6.73
N VAL A 883 3.71 -39.60 6.70
CA VAL A 883 3.25 -38.90 7.92
C VAL A 883 2.47 -39.87 8.81
N GLU A 884 1.51 -40.60 8.25
CA GLU A 884 0.68 -41.57 8.97
C GLU A 884 1.54 -42.62 9.69
N LYS A 885 2.48 -43.22 8.97
CA LYS A 885 3.42 -44.22 9.48
C LYS A 885 4.27 -43.68 10.63
N ILE A 886 4.82 -42.47 10.50
CA ILE A 886 5.64 -41.85 11.56
C ILE A 886 4.80 -41.58 12.82
N LEU A 887 3.60 -41.01 12.65
CA LEU A 887 2.72 -40.72 13.78
C LEU A 887 2.33 -42.01 14.53
N LYS A 888 1.95 -43.08 13.82
CA LYS A 888 1.61 -44.37 14.43
C LYS A 888 2.79 -45.00 15.18
N ASN A 889 3.99 -44.96 14.60
CA ASN A 889 5.20 -45.52 15.24
C ASN A 889 5.64 -44.74 16.49
N ASN A 890 5.54 -43.40 16.49
CA ASN A 890 5.99 -42.57 17.61
C ASN A 890 5.18 -42.77 18.92
N LYS A 891 3.92 -43.25 18.85
CA LYS A 891 3.13 -43.60 20.05
C LYS A 891 3.21 -45.08 20.44
N GLY A 892 3.62 -45.97 19.53
CA GLY A 892 3.79 -47.41 19.79
C GLY A 892 4.97 -47.76 20.72
N VAL A 893 5.91 -46.84 20.95
CA VAL A 893 7.17 -47.08 21.71
C VAL A 893 7.03 -46.76 23.21
N ILE A 894 5.84 -46.36 23.71
CA ILE A 894 5.64 -46.11 25.15
C ILE A 894 5.20 -47.38 25.92
N ALA A 895 4.81 -48.45 25.21
CA ALA A 895 4.62 -49.78 25.82
C ALA A 895 5.78 -50.69 25.38
N HIS A 896 6.67 -51.00 26.33
CA HIS A 896 7.85 -51.88 26.24
C HIS A 896 9.21 -51.22 25.96
N HIS A 897 9.96 -51.16 27.07
CA HIS A 897 11.40 -51.32 27.22
C HIS A 897 12.37 -50.13 27.12
N LYS A 898 12.90 -49.84 28.32
CA LYS A 898 14.26 -49.43 28.66
C LYS A 898 15.34 -49.91 27.66
N GLY A 899 16.18 -48.95 27.27
CA GLY A 899 17.62 -49.14 27.03
C GLY A 899 18.03 -49.85 25.74
N ASN A 900 18.39 -49.09 24.70
CA ASN A 900 19.79 -49.03 24.25
C ASN A 900 20.00 -48.03 23.10
N ASN A 901 21.13 -47.34 23.17
CA ASN A 901 21.72 -46.55 22.10
C ASN A 901 22.12 -47.47 20.93
N SER A 902 21.64 -47.20 19.72
CA SER A 902 22.43 -47.19 18.47
C SER A 902 21.53 -47.13 17.24
N TYR A 903 21.63 -46.07 16.44
CA TYR A 903 21.32 -46.15 15.00
C TYR A 903 22.54 -45.65 14.23
N LYS A 904 23.43 -46.59 13.90
CA LYS A 904 24.37 -46.51 12.78
C LYS A 904 23.83 -47.42 11.66
N ALA A 905 23.80 -46.85 10.46
CA ALA A 905 23.91 -47.48 9.14
C ALA A 905 23.36 -48.91 8.95
N ARG A 906 22.31 -49.03 8.13
CA ARG A 906 22.16 -50.13 7.16
C ARG A 906 21.40 -49.63 5.93
N SER A 907 22.16 -49.18 4.93
CA SER A 907 21.75 -49.25 3.53
C SER A 907 21.89 -50.71 3.08
N LYS A 908 20.84 -51.28 2.50
CA LYS A 908 20.91 -52.40 1.54
C LYS A 908 19.57 -52.55 0.82
N ASN A 909 19.65 -52.35 -0.50
CA ASN A 909 18.78 -52.79 -1.59
C ASN A 909 17.55 -53.65 -1.23
N VAL A 910 16.34 -53.19 -1.59
CA VAL A 910 15.30 -54.01 -2.25
C VAL A 910 14.38 -53.09 -3.06
N PHE A 911 14.31 -53.35 -4.37
CA PHE A 911 13.22 -53.17 -5.36
C PHE A 911 13.77 -52.69 -6.70
N VAL A 912 14.41 -53.63 -7.40
CA VAL A 912 14.40 -53.68 -8.86
C VAL A 912 13.21 -54.57 -9.22
N SER A 913 12.20 -54.03 -9.89
CA SER A 913 11.22 -54.83 -10.63
C SER A 913 11.06 -54.25 -12.02
N ASN A 914 11.81 -54.85 -12.94
CA ASN A 914 11.50 -55.16 -14.32
C ASN A 914 10.22 -54.51 -14.89
N TYR A 915 10.41 -53.58 -15.83
CA TYR A 915 9.56 -53.50 -17.02
C TYR A 915 10.49 -53.67 -18.22
N THR A 916 10.43 -54.87 -18.79
CA THR A 916 10.91 -55.17 -20.13
C THR A 916 9.95 -54.53 -21.13
N ASP A 917 10.47 -53.67 -21.99
CA ASP A 917 9.79 -53.23 -23.21
C ASP A 917 9.68 -54.44 -24.16
N GLU A 918 8.44 -54.83 -24.47
CA GLU A 918 8.16 -55.58 -25.70
C GLU A 918 8.04 -54.58 -26.85
N LYS A 919 9.10 -54.58 -27.67
CA LYS A 919 9.32 -54.02 -29.02
C LYS A 919 9.38 -52.50 -29.22
#